data_AF-A0A2V6V3U7-F1
#
_entry.id   AF-A0A2V6V3U7-F1
#
_cell.length_a   1.000
_cell.length_b   1.000
_cell.length_c   1.000
_cell.angle_alpha   90.00
_cell.angle_beta   90.00
_cell.angle_gamma   90.00
#
_symmetry.space_group_name_H-M   'P 1'
#
loop_
_entity.id
_entity.type
_entity.pdbx_description
1 polymer ?
#
loop_
_entity_poly.entity_id
_entity_poly.type
_entity_poly.pdbx_seq_one_letter_code
_entity_poly.pdbx_strand_id
1 'polypeptide(L)'
;MTVRVAAIGTGRWGGTLADAAGRGTGLSIVACTSRSAENRAAFAKTYRCRDLPTLDAVLADREVEGVLITTPHTAHAEHIVAAASAGKHVFVDKPFTLTVADARRATEACRRAGVVLAVGHQRRKQAASRALKRLIDEGAFGRVAQIEGNFSADYGFSSTLTTRVWRGDRAEAPGGAMTNLGIHHVDTYQYLLGPIARVMAFVRRVALTNVPIDDVTSILFEFASGSVGYLGTSWVHANRTETITVHGTEAQAWHEASGARLFLARRGQAERKELPLTPADAVVEELTEFARCVRDRVRPEVSGEEGTATVAVLIGVTLIVSILGLARADAQTPGKWVKLAPFPEPSEELYGAAAGGKFYVFGGLAPGWKPKALAYEFDPAANAWMKKKPMALASHHVAFTELGGKLYAFGGFVPPASGPPAWVPVDNAWEYDPAADTWKALAPMPTRRGSPVAATVNSKIYVIGGATTHPGSTEPAVLPTRPHRSVGTVEEYDPATNTWRARSPMPTARNHAAIGVVNNKIYVIGGRVGAAFIGVASNTDVVEEYDPATDQWGAVRARMPTARSAGAWGTYGNRIYVAGGEFQNGQLMAAFRALEAYDPATNSWMTLPSMPVPRHGLAGAVVGNRLHLASGDVQSAGIQGMHLDSESHDAFEFAQ
;
A
#
# COMPACT_ATOMS: atom_id res chain seq x y z
N MET A 1 -50.93 7.77 -14.86
CA MET A 1 -50.96 6.57 -14.00
C MET A 1 -49.87 6.73 -12.94
N THR A 2 -50.19 6.47 -11.67
CA THR A 2 -49.26 6.67 -10.54
C THR A 2 -48.57 5.34 -10.22
N VAL A 3 -47.25 5.37 -9.98
CA VAL A 3 -46.48 4.17 -9.62
C VAL A 3 -46.57 3.94 -8.11
N ARG A 4 -47.06 2.78 -7.70
CA ARG A 4 -47.24 2.38 -6.31
C ARG A 4 -45.92 1.83 -5.76
N VAL A 5 -45.34 2.51 -4.77
CA VAL A 5 -44.03 2.14 -4.21
C VAL A 5 -44.09 1.89 -2.72
N ALA A 6 -43.16 1.08 -2.22
CA ALA A 6 -42.96 0.85 -0.80
C ALA A 6 -41.69 1.51 -0.28
N ALA A 7 -41.74 2.11 0.91
CA ALA A 7 -40.55 2.66 1.58
C ALA A 7 -39.83 1.57 2.38
N ILE A 8 -38.57 1.28 2.02
CA ILE A 8 -37.70 0.33 2.74
C ILE A 8 -36.70 1.15 3.56
N GLY A 9 -36.93 1.22 4.87
CA GLY A 9 -36.25 2.14 5.77
C GLY A 9 -37.11 3.38 6.05
N THR A 10 -37.60 3.51 7.27
CA THR A 10 -38.53 4.58 7.70
C THR A 10 -37.83 5.65 8.54
N GLY A 11 -36.53 5.85 8.33
CA GLY A 11 -35.75 6.90 9.00
C GLY A 11 -36.02 8.29 8.40
N ARG A 12 -35.27 9.29 8.88
CA ARG A 12 -35.38 10.69 8.41
C ARG A 12 -35.40 10.83 6.88
N TRP A 13 -34.48 10.16 6.19
CA TRP A 13 -34.38 10.27 4.72
C TRP A 13 -35.52 9.56 4.00
N GLY A 14 -35.98 8.40 4.50
CA GLY A 14 -37.20 7.76 4.00
C GLY A 14 -38.43 8.67 4.10
N GLY A 15 -38.55 9.44 5.18
CA GLY A 15 -39.56 10.49 5.32
C GLY A 15 -39.40 11.60 4.28
N THR A 16 -38.17 12.09 4.07
CA THR A 16 -37.88 13.11 3.04
C THR A 16 -38.29 12.65 1.63
N LEU A 17 -38.02 11.39 1.27
CA LEU A 17 -38.45 10.85 -0.02
C LEU A 17 -39.97 10.67 -0.10
N ALA A 18 -40.63 10.27 0.99
CA ALA A 18 -42.08 10.14 1.02
C ALA A 18 -42.80 11.50 0.94
N ASP A 19 -42.28 12.53 1.62
CA ASP A 19 -42.75 13.90 1.48
C ASP A 19 -42.60 14.40 0.05
N ALA A 20 -41.46 14.12 -0.59
CA ALA A 20 -41.20 14.47 -1.98
C ALA A 20 -42.12 13.71 -2.94
N ALA A 21 -42.36 12.41 -2.70
CA ALA A 21 -43.27 11.61 -3.49
C ALA A 21 -44.69 12.24 -3.55
N GLY A 22 -45.15 12.80 -2.42
CA GLY A 22 -46.43 13.51 -2.30
C GLY A 22 -46.54 14.83 -3.07
N ARG A 23 -45.44 15.37 -3.61
CA ARG A 23 -45.41 16.65 -4.35
C ARG A 23 -45.53 16.48 -5.87
N GLY A 24 -46.42 15.59 -6.32
CA GLY A 24 -46.75 15.46 -7.74
C GLY A 24 -45.73 14.71 -8.60
N THR A 25 -44.86 13.89 -7.99
CA THR A 25 -43.84 13.09 -8.70
C THR A 25 -44.42 11.98 -9.60
N GLY A 26 -45.69 11.63 -9.38
CA GLY A 26 -46.30 10.44 -9.99
C GLY A 26 -45.95 9.13 -9.27
N LEU A 27 -45.41 9.21 -8.05
CA LEU A 27 -45.27 8.09 -7.11
C LEU A 27 -46.37 8.14 -6.03
N SER A 28 -46.74 6.99 -5.49
CA SER A 28 -47.61 6.85 -4.31
C SER A 28 -47.01 5.85 -3.34
N ILE A 29 -46.84 6.24 -2.07
CA ILE A 29 -46.36 5.35 -1.01
C ILE A 29 -47.50 4.46 -0.53
N VAL A 30 -47.49 3.17 -0.88
CA VAL A 30 -48.59 2.23 -0.55
C VAL A 30 -48.26 1.24 0.57
N ALA A 31 -46.98 1.09 0.89
CA ALA A 31 -46.51 0.27 2.01
C ALA A 31 -45.18 0.80 2.57
N CYS A 32 -44.81 0.34 3.77
CA CYS A 32 -43.50 0.59 4.33
C CYS A 32 -43.00 -0.60 5.15
N THR A 33 -41.68 -0.72 5.26
CA THR A 33 -41.03 -1.66 6.17
C THR A 33 -39.77 -1.09 6.80
N SER A 34 -39.48 -1.53 8.02
CA SER A 34 -38.31 -1.17 8.80
C SER A 34 -38.17 -2.16 9.96
N ARG A 35 -36.94 -2.28 10.48
CA ARG A 35 -36.62 -3.14 11.64
C ARG A 35 -37.34 -2.69 12.92
N SER A 36 -37.54 -1.38 13.09
CA SER A 36 -38.26 -0.82 14.23
C SER A 36 -39.76 -0.82 13.95
N ALA A 37 -40.52 -1.60 14.71
CA ALA A 37 -41.98 -1.63 14.63
C ALA A 37 -42.61 -0.27 14.96
N GLU A 38 -42.04 0.44 15.94
CA GLU A 38 -42.48 1.79 16.30
C GLU A 38 -42.30 2.77 15.15
N ASN A 39 -41.09 2.84 14.57
CA ASN A 39 -40.81 3.75 13.44
C ASN A 39 -41.66 3.40 12.21
N ARG A 40 -41.94 2.11 12.00
CA ARG A 40 -42.78 1.65 10.89
C ARG A 40 -44.24 2.04 11.09
N ALA A 41 -44.80 1.81 12.27
CA ALA A 41 -46.16 2.22 12.61
C ALA A 41 -46.35 3.74 12.53
N ALA A 42 -45.38 4.51 13.02
CA ALA A 42 -45.39 5.98 12.92
C ALA A 42 -45.37 6.46 11.46
N PHE A 43 -44.49 5.88 10.63
CA PHE A 43 -44.40 6.20 9.20
C PHE A 43 -45.69 5.83 8.45
N ALA A 44 -46.22 4.62 8.69
CA ALA A 44 -47.47 4.14 8.11
C ALA A 44 -48.64 5.07 8.44
N LYS A 45 -48.71 5.56 9.69
CA LYS A 45 -49.72 6.54 10.10
C LYS A 45 -49.57 7.88 9.36
N THR A 46 -48.36 8.41 9.27
CA THR A 46 -48.07 9.70 8.63
C THR A 46 -48.43 9.69 7.15
N TYR A 47 -48.00 8.65 6.43
CA TYR A 47 -48.17 8.56 4.97
C TYR A 47 -49.39 7.72 4.54
N ARG A 48 -50.20 7.26 5.50
CA ARG A 48 -51.41 6.45 5.28
C ARG A 48 -51.16 5.23 4.41
N CYS A 49 -50.03 4.56 4.64
CA CYS A 49 -49.61 3.38 3.89
C CYS A 49 -49.65 2.12 4.76
N ARG A 50 -49.57 0.94 4.14
CA ARG A 50 -49.62 -0.32 4.89
C ARG A 50 -48.32 -0.56 5.65
N ASP A 51 -48.45 -0.94 6.91
CA ASP A 51 -47.35 -1.42 7.75
C ASP A 51 -47.08 -2.89 7.41
N LEU A 52 -45.93 -3.18 6.78
CA LEU A 52 -45.52 -4.54 6.45
C LEU A 52 -44.28 -4.94 7.28
N PRO A 53 -44.33 -6.03 8.07
CA PRO A 53 -43.35 -6.29 9.12
C PRO A 53 -41.96 -6.69 8.60
N THR A 54 -41.87 -7.19 7.36
CA THR A 54 -40.62 -7.68 6.76
C THR A 54 -40.47 -7.20 5.31
N LEU A 55 -39.23 -7.23 4.80
CA LEU A 55 -38.97 -7.00 3.38
C LEU A 55 -39.73 -8.00 2.51
N ASP A 56 -39.71 -9.29 2.87
CA ASP A 56 -40.41 -10.34 2.11
C ASP A 56 -41.92 -10.07 1.98
N ALA A 57 -42.55 -9.53 3.03
CA ALA A 57 -43.96 -9.13 2.96
C ALA A 57 -44.19 -8.01 1.93
N VAL A 58 -43.27 -7.05 1.84
CA VAL A 58 -43.32 -6.00 0.80
C VAL A 58 -43.10 -6.60 -0.60
N LEU A 59 -42.16 -7.53 -0.73
CA LEU A 59 -41.82 -8.14 -2.03
C LEU A 59 -42.93 -9.06 -2.56
N ALA A 60 -43.66 -9.75 -1.67
CA ALA A 60 -44.80 -10.59 -2.01
C ALA A 60 -46.07 -9.79 -2.36
N ASP A 61 -46.13 -8.52 -1.98
CA ASP A 61 -47.29 -7.67 -2.18
C ASP A 61 -47.47 -7.25 -3.64
N ARG A 62 -48.60 -7.63 -4.24
CA ARG A 62 -48.91 -7.33 -5.65
C ARG A 62 -49.25 -5.86 -5.90
N GLU A 63 -49.62 -5.13 -4.85
CA GLU A 63 -49.93 -3.70 -4.96
C GLU A 63 -48.68 -2.83 -4.99
N VAL A 64 -47.50 -3.40 -4.68
CA VAL A 64 -46.20 -2.70 -4.73
C VAL A 64 -45.56 -2.94 -6.10
N GLU A 65 -45.35 -1.89 -6.88
CA GLU A 65 -44.70 -1.92 -8.21
C GLU A 65 -43.20 -1.61 -8.10
N GLY A 66 -42.78 -0.86 -7.08
CA GLY A 66 -41.38 -0.54 -6.83
C GLY A 66 -41.06 -0.25 -5.37
N VAL A 67 -39.78 -0.06 -5.07
CA VAL A 67 -39.26 0.19 -3.72
C VAL A 67 -38.38 1.44 -3.69
N LEU A 68 -38.47 2.19 -2.59
CA LEU A 68 -37.56 3.30 -2.25
C LEU A 68 -36.66 2.84 -1.09
N ILE A 69 -35.39 2.54 -1.36
CA ILE A 69 -34.45 1.98 -0.38
C ILE A 69 -33.64 3.11 0.27
N THR A 70 -33.81 3.27 1.59
CA THR A 70 -33.08 4.25 2.43
C THR A 70 -32.51 3.60 3.70
N THR A 71 -32.20 2.31 3.61
CA THR A 71 -31.56 1.54 4.70
C THR A 71 -30.07 1.88 4.83
N PRO A 72 -29.35 1.38 5.85
CA PRO A 72 -27.88 1.46 5.89
C PRO A 72 -27.25 0.88 4.61
N HIS A 73 -26.09 1.40 4.22
CA HIS A 73 -25.46 1.15 2.92
C HIS A 73 -25.10 -0.32 2.73
N THR A 74 -24.65 -1.01 3.78
CA THR A 74 -24.28 -2.43 3.72
C THR A 74 -25.44 -3.33 3.31
N ALA A 75 -26.69 -2.91 3.57
CA ALA A 75 -27.88 -3.69 3.25
C ALA A 75 -28.43 -3.43 1.83
N HIS A 76 -27.96 -2.38 1.14
CA HIS A 76 -28.55 -1.97 -0.14
C HIS A 76 -28.48 -3.05 -1.20
N ALA A 77 -27.32 -3.69 -1.38
CA ALA A 77 -27.13 -4.69 -2.45
C ALA A 77 -28.13 -5.85 -2.33
N GLU A 78 -28.30 -6.39 -1.13
CA GLU A 78 -29.26 -7.47 -0.89
C GLU A 78 -30.71 -7.01 -1.10
N HIS A 79 -31.07 -5.82 -0.63
CA HIS A 79 -32.41 -5.27 -0.86
C HIS A 79 -32.70 -5.04 -2.36
N ILE A 80 -31.72 -4.54 -3.12
CA ILE A 80 -31.85 -4.33 -4.57
C ILE A 80 -32.04 -5.68 -5.27
N VAL A 81 -31.20 -6.68 -4.97
CA VAL A 81 -31.26 -8.01 -5.60
C VAL A 81 -32.57 -8.72 -5.25
N ALA A 82 -33.04 -8.63 -4.01
CA ALA A 82 -34.30 -9.21 -3.59
C ALA A 82 -35.50 -8.52 -4.29
N ALA A 83 -35.49 -7.19 -4.36
CA ALA A 83 -36.52 -6.43 -5.08
C ALA A 83 -36.56 -6.77 -6.57
N ALA A 84 -35.40 -6.85 -7.22
CA ALA A 84 -35.30 -7.25 -8.63
C ALA A 84 -35.82 -8.67 -8.85
N SER A 85 -35.47 -9.61 -7.98
CA SER A 85 -35.94 -11.01 -8.07
C SER A 85 -37.47 -11.12 -7.91
N ALA A 86 -38.09 -10.22 -7.16
CA ALA A 86 -39.54 -10.10 -7.02
C ALA A 86 -40.21 -9.23 -8.11
N GLY A 87 -39.47 -8.80 -9.13
CA GLY A 87 -39.98 -7.98 -10.23
C GLY A 87 -40.34 -6.55 -9.84
N LYS A 88 -39.79 -6.02 -8.74
CA LYS A 88 -40.06 -4.67 -8.25
C LYS A 88 -39.03 -3.69 -8.80
N HIS A 89 -39.48 -2.53 -9.27
CA HIS A 89 -38.60 -1.43 -9.65
C HIS A 89 -37.87 -0.86 -8.43
N VAL A 90 -36.65 -0.36 -8.61
CA VAL A 90 -35.78 0.01 -7.50
C VAL A 90 -35.31 1.45 -7.63
N PHE A 91 -35.63 2.27 -6.64
CA PHE A 91 -34.90 3.50 -6.33
C PHE A 91 -34.09 3.23 -5.05
N VAL A 92 -32.82 3.59 -5.06
CA VAL A 92 -31.92 3.38 -3.91
C VAL A 92 -31.12 4.64 -3.63
N ASP A 93 -31.05 5.04 -2.36
CA ASP A 93 -30.25 6.18 -1.93
C ASP A 93 -28.75 5.91 -2.10
N LYS A 94 -27.96 6.97 -2.28
CA LYS A 94 -26.51 6.86 -2.46
C LYS A 94 -25.75 6.71 -1.14
N PRO A 95 -24.53 6.13 -1.15
CA PRO A 95 -24.03 5.24 -2.21
C PRO A 95 -24.87 3.96 -2.24
N PHE A 96 -25.28 3.53 -3.43
CA PHE A 96 -26.18 2.38 -3.55
C PHE A 96 -25.53 1.04 -3.20
N THR A 97 -24.19 1.00 -3.12
CA THR A 97 -23.38 -0.10 -2.62
C THR A 97 -22.04 0.45 -2.12
N LEU A 98 -21.31 -0.35 -1.35
CA LEU A 98 -19.98 0.02 -0.84
C LEU A 98 -18.84 -0.70 -1.56
N THR A 99 -19.12 -1.58 -2.52
CA THR A 99 -18.10 -2.31 -3.28
C THR A 99 -18.47 -2.35 -4.76
N VAL A 100 -17.45 -2.38 -5.64
CA VAL A 100 -17.68 -2.52 -7.10
C VAL A 100 -18.32 -3.89 -7.43
N ALA A 101 -18.00 -4.93 -6.67
CA ALA A 101 -18.57 -6.26 -6.86
C ALA A 101 -20.08 -6.27 -6.59
N ASP A 102 -20.51 -5.68 -5.47
CA ASP A 102 -21.92 -5.54 -5.14
C ASP A 102 -22.65 -4.61 -6.10
N ALA A 103 -22.02 -3.50 -6.49
CA ALA A 103 -22.55 -2.57 -7.49
C ALA A 103 -22.91 -3.29 -8.79
N ARG A 104 -21.97 -4.09 -9.31
CA ARG A 104 -22.17 -4.89 -10.52
C ARG A 104 -23.24 -5.96 -10.33
N ARG A 105 -23.24 -6.66 -9.20
CA ARG A 105 -24.22 -7.70 -8.87
C ARG A 105 -25.64 -7.13 -8.82
N ALA A 106 -25.84 -6.02 -8.13
CA ALA A 106 -27.14 -5.36 -7.99
C ALA A 106 -27.64 -4.81 -9.33
N THR A 107 -26.76 -4.16 -10.10
CA THR A 107 -27.07 -3.64 -11.45
C THR A 107 -27.51 -4.76 -12.38
N GLU A 108 -26.74 -5.85 -12.41
CA GLU A 108 -27.01 -7.01 -13.23
C GLU A 108 -28.31 -7.72 -12.85
N ALA A 109 -28.64 -7.82 -11.56
CA ALA A 109 -29.90 -8.40 -11.10
C ALA A 109 -31.10 -7.62 -11.63
N CYS A 110 -31.09 -6.29 -11.53
CA CYS A 110 -32.15 -5.44 -12.07
C CYS A 110 -32.26 -5.56 -13.60
N ARG A 111 -31.11 -5.58 -14.29
CA ARG A 111 -31.04 -5.74 -15.75
C ARG A 111 -31.67 -7.05 -16.21
N ARG A 112 -31.35 -8.17 -15.56
CA ARG A 112 -31.93 -9.49 -15.89
C ARG A 112 -33.42 -9.58 -15.60
N ALA A 113 -33.87 -8.95 -14.51
CA ALA A 113 -35.28 -8.88 -14.16
C ALA A 113 -36.08 -7.91 -15.04
N GLY A 114 -35.42 -7.10 -15.88
CA GLY A 114 -36.07 -6.09 -16.70
C GLY A 114 -36.70 -4.96 -15.88
N VAL A 115 -36.21 -4.71 -14.66
CA VAL A 115 -36.72 -3.67 -13.77
C VAL A 115 -35.81 -2.44 -13.79
N VAL A 116 -36.41 -1.25 -13.71
CA VAL A 116 -35.69 0.02 -13.52
C VAL A 116 -34.90 0.01 -12.20
N LEU A 117 -33.62 0.38 -12.28
CA LEU A 117 -32.77 0.73 -11.14
C LEU A 117 -32.34 2.19 -11.28
N ALA A 118 -32.76 3.04 -10.35
CA ALA A 118 -32.35 4.44 -10.23
C ALA A 118 -31.57 4.67 -8.94
N VAL A 119 -30.44 5.37 -9.03
CA VAL A 119 -29.60 5.73 -7.87
C VAL A 119 -29.81 7.20 -7.53
N GLY A 120 -30.13 7.50 -6.28
CA GLY A 120 -30.49 8.83 -5.76
C GLY A 120 -29.31 9.80 -5.66
N HIS A 121 -28.78 10.25 -6.81
CA HIS A 121 -27.76 11.30 -6.88
C HIS A 121 -28.38 12.65 -7.24
N GLN A 122 -29.17 13.22 -6.33
CA GLN A 122 -29.93 14.45 -6.56
C GLN A 122 -29.08 15.70 -6.89
N ARG A 123 -27.79 15.75 -6.52
CA ARG A 123 -26.99 16.99 -6.68
C ARG A 123 -26.76 17.41 -8.13
N ARG A 124 -26.69 16.47 -9.07
CA ARG A 124 -26.64 16.80 -10.51
C ARG A 124 -27.92 17.47 -11.03
N LYS A 125 -29.03 17.33 -10.30
CA LYS A 125 -30.35 17.89 -10.62
C LYS A 125 -30.58 19.29 -10.02
N GLN A 126 -29.65 19.81 -9.22
CA GLN A 126 -29.74 21.19 -8.75
C GLN A 126 -29.71 22.17 -9.93
N ALA A 127 -30.44 23.28 -9.80
CA ALA A 127 -30.54 24.29 -10.85
C ALA A 127 -29.16 24.80 -11.33
N ALA A 128 -28.24 25.07 -10.40
CA ALA A 128 -26.88 25.47 -10.75
C ALA A 128 -26.10 24.36 -11.46
N SER A 129 -26.22 23.10 -11.04
CA SER A 129 -25.57 21.95 -11.70
C SER A 129 -26.06 21.77 -13.14
N ARG A 130 -27.37 21.89 -13.37
CA ARG A 130 -27.98 21.85 -14.72
C ARG A 130 -27.52 23.01 -15.59
N ALA A 131 -27.52 24.22 -15.05
CA ALA A 131 -27.04 25.39 -15.78
C ALA A 131 -25.55 25.30 -16.12
N LEU A 132 -24.73 24.83 -15.19
CA LEU A 132 -23.30 24.61 -15.39
C LEU A 132 -23.03 23.57 -16.48
N LYS A 133 -23.77 22.45 -16.49
CA LYS A 133 -23.67 21.45 -17.58
C LYS A 133 -24.00 22.05 -18.94
N ARG A 134 -25.09 22.82 -19.06
CA ARG A 134 -25.46 23.48 -20.33
C ARG A 134 -24.35 24.39 -20.83
N LEU A 135 -23.77 25.22 -19.95
CA LEU A 135 -22.67 26.12 -20.32
C LEU A 135 -21.42 25.35 -20.79
N ILE A 136 -21.11 24.21 -20.17
CA ILE A 136 -20.01 23.33 -20.60
C ILE A 136 -20.32 22.75 -21.99
N ASP A 137 -21.53 22.22 -22.20
CA ASP A 137 -21.95 21.60 -23.46
C ASP A 137 -22.03 22.58 -24.63
N GLU A 138 -22.42 23.83 -24.34
CA GLU A 138 -22.44 24.94 -25.29
C GLU A 138 -21.03 25.50 -25.59
N GLY A 139 -19.98 24.96 -24.95
CA GLY A 139 -18.59 25.37 -25.17
C GLY A 139 -18.22 26.70 -24.52
N ALA A 140 -19.03 27.24 -23.61
CA ALA A 140 -18.83 28.56 -23.02
C ALA A 140 -17.51 28.71 -22.25
N PHE A 141 -16.92 27.59 -21.81
CA PHE A 141 -15.66 27.53 -21.08
C PHE A 141 -14.42 27.36 -21.97
N GLY A 142 -14.59 27.15 -23.29
CA GLY A 142 -13.53 26.60 -24.12
C GLY A 142 -13.11 25.22 -23.60
N ARG A 143 -11.81 25.01 -23.33
CA ARG A 143 -11.35 23.78 -22.68
C ARG A 143 -11.46 23.94 -21.16
N VAL A 144 -12.17 23.03 -20.49
CA VAL A 144 -12.15 22.96 -19.03
C VAL A 144 -10.78 22.44 -18.57
N ALA A 145 -10.06 23.27 -17.83
CA ALA A 145 -8.75 22.92 -17.27
C ALA A 145 -8.91 22.18 -15.92
N GLN A 146 -9.75 22.73 -15.04
CA GLN A 146 -9.87 22.24 -13.67
C GLN A 146 -11.29 22.36 -13.12
N ILE A 147 -11.69 21.42 -12.28
CA ILE A 147 -12.86 21.52 -11.41
C ILE A 147 -12.45 21.36 -9.94
N GLU A 148 -12.98 22.19 -9.06
CA GLU A 148 -12.71 22.10 -7.62
C GLU A 148 -13.99 22.23 -6.82
N GLY A 149 -13.99 21.73 -5.59
CA GLY A 149 -15.19 21.78 -4.78
C GLY A 149 -14.96 21.30 -3.37
N ASN A 150 -15.95 21.58 -2.52
CA ASN A 150 -15.96 21.14 -1.15
C ASN A 150 -17.38 20.73 -0.76
N PHE A 151 -17.50 19.56 -0.13
CA PHE A 151 -18.74 19.16 0.54
C PHE A 151 -18.44 18.71 1.98
N SER A 152 -18.62 19.65 2.91
CA SER A 152 -18.34 19.45 4.33
C SER A 152 -19.45 20.00 5.21
N ALA A 153 -19.53 19.53 6.44
CA ALA A 153 -20.47 19.99 7.45
C ALA A 153 -19.95 19.68 8.85
N ASP A 154 -20.73 20.03 9.86
CA ASP A 154 -20.49 19.84 11.30
C ASP A 154 -21.10 18.54 11.84
N TYR A 155 -21.50 17.59 10.96
CA TYR A 155 -22.17 16.34 11.36
C TYR A 155 -21.39 15.54 12.41
N GLY A 156 -20.07 15.68 12.43
CA GLY A 156 -19.18 15.06 13.40
C GLY A 156 -19.37 15.52 14.84
N PHE A 157 -19.88 16.73 15.04
CA PHE A 157 -20.13 17.31 16.38
C PHE A 157 -21.54 17.03 16.89
N SER A 158 -22.39 16.35 16.11
CA SER A 158 -23.71 15.92 16.55
C SER A 158 -23.63 14.99 17.75
N SER A 159 -24.34 15.31 18.83
CA SER A 159 -24.44 14.47 20.04
C SER A 159 -25.05 13.09 19.78
N THR A 160 -25.68 12.90 18.62
CA THR A 160 -26.29 11.63 18.21
C THR A 160 -25.34 10.75 17.40
N LEU A 161 -24.18 11.25 16.97
CA LEU A 161 -23.17 10.46 16.27
C LEU A 161 -22.38 9.62 17.28
N THR A 162 -22.78 8.35 17.43
CA THR A 162 -22.17 7.39 18.34
C THR A 162 -21.91 6.07 17.62
N THR A 163 -21.13 5.19 18.24
CA THR A 163 -20.87 3.83 17.72
C THR A 163 -22.13 2.94 17.64
N ARG A 164 -23.23 3.35 18.27
CA ARG A 164 -24.53 2.65 18.20
C ARG A 164 -25.34 3.03 16.97
N VAL A 165 -24.99 4.13 16.30
CA VAL A 165 -25.64 4.58 15.07
C VAL A 165 -24.81 4.12 13.89
N TRP A 166 -25.46 3.54 12.89
CA TRP A 166 -24.80 2.93 11.73
C TRP A 166 -23.83 3.89 11.00
N ARG A 167 -24.11 5.21 10.98
CA ARG A 167 -23.20 6.21 10.39
C ARG A 167 -21.87 6.39 11.14
N GLY A 168 -21.81 5.96 12.39
CA GLY A 168 -20.59 5.91 13.20
C GLY A 168 -19.77 4.63 12.99
N ASP A 169 -20.30 3.67 12.21
CA ASP A 169 -19.63 2.41 11.88
C ASP A 169 -18.77 2.57 10.62
N ARG A 170 -17.52 2.12 10.69
CA ARG A 170 -16.58 2.14 9.56
C ARG A 170 -17.04 1.24 8.41
N ALA A 171 -17.73 0.14 8.71
CA ALA A 171 -18.28 -0.75 7.70
C ALA A 171 -19.34 -0.06 6.82
N GLU A 172 -20.03 0.94 7.37
CA GLU A 172 -21.06 1.71 6.65
C GLU A 172 -20.51 3.01 6.02
N ALA A 173 -19.37 3.49 6.50
CA ALA A 173 -18.71 4.71 6.05
C ALA A 173 -17.19 4.49 5.86
N PRO A 174 -16.75 3.63 4.91
CA PRO A 174 -15.34 3.26 4.75
C PRO A 174 -14.40 4.41 4.36
N GLY A 175 -14.93 5.54 3.88
CA GLY A 175 -14.21 6.79 3.63
C GLY A 175 -14.65 7.93 4.54
N GLY A 176 -15.39 7.65 5.63
CA GLY A 176 -15.89 8.69 6.54
C GLY A 176 -16.81 9.69 5.85
N ALA A 177 -16.44 10.98 5.92
CA ALA A 177 -17.14 12.06 5.25
C ALA A 177 -17.23 11.87 3.73
N MET A 178 -16.24 11.23 3.11
CA MET A 178 -16.23 10.96 1.66
C MET A 178 -17.40 10.04 1.24
N THR A 179 -17.68 8.99 2.01
CA THR A 179 -18.77 8.04 1.70
C THR A 179 -20.13 8.74 1.68
N ASN A 180 -20.34 9.67 2.61
CA ASN A 180 -21.66 10.27 2.83
C ASN A 180 -21.86 11.58 2.06
N LEU A 181 -20.83 12.43 1.99
CA LEU A 181 -20.88 13.75 1.37
C LEU A 181 -20.21 13.73 0.01
N GLY A 182 -18.95 13.31 -0.05
CA GLY A 182 -18.13 13.39 -1.26
C GLY A 182 -18.67 12.64 -2.46
N ILE A 183 -19.35 11.51 -2.23
CA ILE A 183 -20.00 10.72 -3.27
C ILE A 183 -20.98 11.55 -4.14
N HIS A 184 -21.58 12.61 -3.58
CA HIS A 184 -22.43 13.51 -4.35
C HIS A 184 -21.66 14.33 -5.38
N HIS A 185 -20.49 14.85 -4.99
CA HIS A 185 -19.65 15.66 -5.87
C HIS A 185 -18.91 14.78 -6.88
N VAL A 186 -18.52 13.56 -6.51
CA VAL A 186 -17.97 12.58 -7.48
C VAL A 186 -18.95 12.33 -8.62
N ASP A 187 -20.22 12.09 -8.28
CA ASP A 187 -21.27 11.92 -9.28
C ASP A 187 -21.46 13.18 -10.13
N THR A 188 -21.56 14.35 -9.50
CA THR A 188 -21.77 15.63 -10.19
C THR A 188 -20.59 15.97 -11.10
N TYR A 189 -19.36 15.66 -10.69
CA TYR A 189 -18.16 15.87 -11.49
C TYR A 189 -18.16 14.98 -12.73
N GLN A 190 -18.52 13.71 -12.58
CA GLN A 190 -18.65 12.80 -13.72
C GLN A 190 -19.76 13.21 -14.67
N TYR A 191 -20.87 13.73 -14.13
CA TYR A 191 -21.93 14.33 -14.94
C TYR A 191 -21.42 15.53 -15.74
N LEU A 192 -20.64 16.42 -15.13
CA LEU A 192 -20.15 17.65 -15.77
C LEU A 192 -19.04 17.39 -16.79
N LEU A 193 -18.04 16.58 -16.46
CA LEU A 193 -16.80 16.46 -17.23
C LEU A 193 -16.54 15.07 -17.81
N GLY A 194 -17.43 14.11 -17.56
CA GLY A 194 -17.27 12.73 -18.00
C GLY A 194 -16.44 11.87 -17.03
N PRO A 195 -16.00 10.67 -17.47
CA PRO A 195 -15.40 9.68 -16.59
C PRO A 195 -14.13 10.17 -15.87
N ILE A 196 -14.03 9.85 -14.59
CA ILE A 196 -12.80 10.00 -13.81
C ILE A 196 -11.90 8.80 -14.11
N ALA A 197 -10.68 9.05 -14.58
CA ALA A 197 -9.71 8.03 -14.95
C ALA A 197 -8.80 7.63 -13.77
N ARG A 198 -8.39 8.59 -12.94
CA ARG A 198 -7.48 8.35 -11.81
C ARG A 198 -7.83 9.22 -10.60
N VAL A 199 -7.49 8.71 -9.42
CA VAL A 199 -7.63 9.43 -8.15
C VAL A 199 -6.37 9.34 -7.30
N MET A 200 -6.11 10.39 -6.52
CA MET A 200 -5.16 10.43 -5.41
C MET A 200 -5.86 11.05 -4.21
N ALA A 201 -5.61 10.58 -2.98
CA ALA A 201 -6.32 11.10 -1.82
C ALA A 201 -5.51 11.06 -0.53
N PHE A 202 -5.79 12.01 0.36
CA PHE A 202 -5.45 11.96 1.77
C PHE A 202 -6.71 11.81 2.59
N VAL A 203 -6.77 10.80 3.47
CA VAL A 203 -7.89 10.53 4.38
C VAL A 203 -7.35 10.52 5.80
N ARG A 204 -7.98 11.27 6.69
CA ARG A 204 -7.55 11.42 8.09
C ARG A 204 -8.75 11.51 9.02
N ARG A 205 -8.51 11.13 10.27
CA ARG A 205 -9.27 11.55 11.44
C ARG A 205 -8.54 12.73 12.08
N VAL A 206 -9.18 13.88 12.09
CA VAL A 206 -8.62 15.15 12.56
C VAL A 206 -9.21 15.56 13.91
N ALA A 207 -10.52 15.42 14.13
CA ALA A 207 -11.17 15.92 15.34
C ALA A 207 -12.21 14.97 15.96
N LEU A 208 -12.68 13.94 15.25
CA LEU A 208 -13.63 12.98 15.80
C LEU A 208 -13.01 12.05 16.84
N THR A 209 -13.50 12.13 18.07
CA THR A 209 -13.12 11.24 19.19
C THR A 209 -14.22 10.22 19.53
N ASN A 210 -15.49 10.51 19.23
CA ASN A 210 -16.65 9.74 19.71
C ASN A 210 -16.97 8.45 18.93
N VAL A 211 -16.38 8.27 17.74
CA VAL A 211 -16.56 7.13 16.83
C VAL A 211 -15.21 6.75 16.22
N PRO A 212 -15.00 5.55 15.63
CA PRO A 212 -13.72 5.09 15.06
C PRO A 212 -13.60 5.18 13.50
N ILE A 213 -14.20 6.20 12.86
CA ILE A 213 -14.12 6.51 11.42
C ILE A 213 -13.29 7.76 11.06
N ASP A 214 -12.78 7.83 9.83
CA ASP A 214 -12.11 9.05 9.32
C ASP A 214 -13.11 10.20 9.13
N ASP A 215 -12.65 11.46 9.19
CA ASP A 215 -13.54 12.63 9.23
C ASP A 215 -13.18 13.76 8.26
N VAL A 216 -11.98 13.73 7.66
CA VAL A 216 -11.51 14.67 6.63
C VAL A 216 -10.90 13.89 5.47
N THR A 217 -11.22 14.30 4.25
CA THR A 217 -10.67 13.71 3.03
C THR A 217 -10.42 14.79 1.96
N SER A 218 -9.21 14.80 1.40
CA SER A 218 -8.80 15.65 0.28
C SER A 218 -8.44 14.79 -0.91
N ILE A 219 -9.01 15.07 -2.08
CA ILE A 219 -8.96 14.19 -3.26
C ILE A 219 -8.54 14.99 -4.48
N LEU A 220 -7.63 14.43 -5.27
CA LEU A 220 -7.28 14.87 -6.61
C LEU A 220 -7.81 13.88 -7.64
N PHE A 221 -8.29 14.39 -8.77
CA PHE A 221 -8.85 13.62 -9.87
C PHE A 221 -8.12 13.94 -11.18
N GLU A 222 -8.00 12.92 -12.02
CA GLU A 222 -7.70 13.08 -13.44
C GLU A 222 -8.88 12.51 -14.24
N PHE A 223 -9.43 13.31 -15.15
CA PHE A 223 -10.56 12.91 -16.00
C PHE A 223 -10.05 12.35 -17.33
N ALA A 224 -10.85 11.47 -17.96
CA ALA A 224 -10.52 10.93 -19.28
C ALA A 224 -10.40 12.01 -20.37
N SER A 225 -11.04 13.17 -20.17
CA SER A 225 -10.92 14.36 -21.03
C SER A 225 -9.57 15.09 -20.89
N GLY A 226 -8.73 14.71 -19.92
CA GLY A 226 -7.48 15.37 -19.57
C GLY A 226 -7.64 16.60 -18.67
N SER A 227 -8.85 16.92 -18.21
CA SER A 227 -9.06 17.88 -17.11
C SER A 227 -8.59 17.28 -15.79
N VAL A 228 -8.22 18.13 -14.84
CA VAL A 228 -7.90 17.72 -13.45
C VAL A 228 -8.96 18.23 -12.48
N GLY A 229 -8.99 17.70 -11.27
CA GLY A 229 -9.87 18.26 -10.26
C GLY A 229 -9.49 18.01 -8.82
N TYR A 230 -10.20 18.71 -7.93
CA TYR A 230 -10.05 18.63 -6.48
C TYR A 230 -11.40 18.51 -5.78
N LEU A 231 -11.45 17.72 -4.70
CA LEU A 231 -12.59 17.66 -3.79
C LEU A 231 -12.12 17.54 -2.34
N GLY A 232 -12.56 18.49 -1.50
CA GLY A 232 -12.46 18.40 -0.05
C GLY A 232 -13.77 17.94 0.57
N THR A 233 -13.71 17.04 1.54
CA THR A 233 -14.89 16.60 2.31
C THR A 233 -14.55 16.45 3.78
N SER A 234 -15.44 16.91 4.65
CA SER A 234 -15.22 16.89 6.09
C SER A 234 -16.51 16.83 6.90
N TRP A 235 -16.47 16.14 8.03
CA TRP A 235 -17.51 16.14 9.07
C TRP A 235 -17.22 17.06 10.24
N VAL A 236 -16.08 17.74 10.20
CA VAL A 236 -15.58 18.57 11.31
C VAL A 236 -15.35 20.02 10.86
N HIS A 237 -15.98 20.42 9.74
CA HIS A 237 -16.09 21.84 9.41
C HIS A 237 -17.06 22.52 10.38
N ALA A 238 -16.75 23.76 10.77
CA ALA A 238 -17.61 24.53 11.67
C ALA A 238 -18.98 24.88 11.06
N ASN A 239 -19.10 24.86 9.72
CA ASN A 239 -20.33 25.14 9.00
C ASN A 239 -20.45 24.27 7.74
N ARG A 240 -21.66 24.17 7.20
CA ARG A 240 -21.89 23.49 5.93
C ARG A 240 -21.24 24.25 4.78
N THR A 241 -20.39 23.56 4.04
CA THR A 241 -19.78 24.02 2.78
C THR A 241 -20.23 23.09 1.68
N GLU A 242 -20.87 23.62 0.64
CA GLU A 242 -21.25 22.87 -0.57
C GLU A 242 -21.06 23.77 -1.78
N THR A 243 -19.92 23.62 -2.45
CA THR A 243 -19.49 24.46 -3.58
C THR A 243 -18.84 23.63 -4.69
N ILE A 244 -18.94 24.15 -5.92
CA ILE A 244 -18.20 23.67 -7.10
C ILE A 244 -17.72 24.87 -7.89
N THR A 245 -16.45 24.89 -8.29
CA THR A 245 -15.89 25.89 -9.20
C THR A 245 -15.36 25.18 -10.44
N VAL A 246 -15.69 25.69 -11.63
CA VAL A 246 -15.19 25.19 -12.91
C VAL A 246 -14.33 26.26 -13.56
N HIS A 247 -13.12 25.87 -13.96
CA HIS A 247 -12.10 26.72 -14.55
C HIS A 247 -11.86 26.29 -15.99
N GLY A 248 -12.25 27.13 -16.94
CA GLY A 248 -12.01 26.95 -18.37
C GLY A 248 -11.06 27.98 -18.94
N THR A 249 -10.58 27.75 -20.17
CA THR A 249 -9.71 28.68 -20.89
C THR A 249 -10.41 30.00 -21.24
N GLU A 250 -11.73 30.00 -21.34
CA GLU A 250 -12.54 31.16 -21.76
C GLU A 250 -13.45 31.73 -20.65
N ALA A 251 -13.76 30.95 -19.61
CA ALA A 251 -14.65 31.36 -18.54
C ALA A 251 -14.39 30.58 -17.25
N GLN A 252 -14.88 31.13 -16.15
CA GLN A 252 -14.91 30.49 -14.84
C GLN A 252 -16.30 30.63 -14.23
N ALA A 253 -16.76 29.60 -13.52
CA ALA A 253 -18.04 29.61 -12.84
C ALA A 253 -17.97 29.09 -11.41
N TRP A 254 -18.84 29.63 -10.56
CA TRP A 254 -18.93 29.31 -9.13
C TRP A 254 -20.36 28.89 -8.77
N HIS A 255 -20.53 27.61 -8.48
CA HIS A 255 -21.73 27.01 -7.89
C HIS A 255 -21.62 27.17 -6.37
N GLU A 256 -22.56 27.90 -5.79
CA GLU A 256 -22.57 28.27 -4.38
C GLU A 256 -23.96 28.01 -3.76
N ALA A 257 -24.06 28.18 -2.45
CA ALA A 257 -25.31 28.07 -1.70
C ALA A 257 -26.04 26.72 -1.94
N SER A 258 -25.31 25.61 -1.94
CA SER A 258 -25.86 24.28 -2.22
C SER A 258 -26.63 24.21 -3.56
N GLY A 259 -26.09 24.86 -4.59
CA GLY A 259 -26.62 24.85 -5.95
C GLY A 259 -27.80 25.78 -6.21
N ALA A 260 -28.10 26.69 -5.27
CA ALA A 260 -29.11 27.73 -5.45
C ALA A 260 -28.58 28.94 -6.23
N ARG A 261 -27.26 29.11 -6.34
CA ARG A 261 -26.63 30.26 -7.02
C ARG A 261 -25.53 29.78 -7.95
N LEU A 262 -25.41 30.42 -9.10
CA LEU A 262 -24.35 30.20 -10.07
C LEU A 262 -23.81 31.54 -10.54
N PHE A 263 -22.51 31.75 -10.43
CA PHE A 263 -21.82 32.92 -10.97
C PHE A 263 -20.98 32.52 -12.18
N LEU A 264 -20.78 33.46 -13.10
CA LEU A 264 -19.96 33.31 -14.29
C LEU A 264 -19.11 34.57 -14.53
N ALA A 265 -17.85 34.37 -14.90
CA ALA A 265 -16.98 35.42 -15.44
C ALA A 265 -16.30 34.90 -16.70
N ARG A 266 -16.31 35.68 -17.78
CA ARG A 266 -15.54 35.38 -18.99
C ARG A 266 -14.14 35.97 -18.89
N ARG A 267 -13.18 35.40 -19.62
CA ARG A 267 -11.79 35.90 -19.67
C ARG A 267 -11.77 37.40 -19.97
N GLY A 268 -11.04 38.15 -19.13
CA GLY A 268 -10.92 39.61 -19.23
C GLY A 268 -12.02 40.40 -18.51
N GLN A 269 -13.04 39.76 -17.93
CA GLN A 269 -14.01 40.43 -17.06
C GLN A 269 -13.46 40.55 -15.63
N ALA A 270 -13.54 41.74 -15.04
CA ALA A 270 -13.07 42.00 -13.69
C ALA A 270 -13.98 41.41 -12.59
N GLU A 271 -15.28 41.31 -12.86
CA GLU A 271 -16.28 40.86 -11.90
C GLU A 271 -17.06 39.63 -12.39
N ARG A 272 -17.40 38.73 -11.46
CA ARG A 272 -18.31 37.61 -11.71
C ARG A 272 -19.76 38.08 -11.64
N LYS A 273 -20.60 37.58 -12.56
CA LYS A 273 -22.03 37.90 -12.62
C LYS A 273 -22.86 36.71 -12.17
N GLU A 274 -23.87 36.96 -11.35
CA GLU A 274 -24.85 35.94 -10.98
C GLU A 274 -25.76 35.64 -12.18
N LEU A 275 -25.96 34.35 -12.46
CA LEU A 275 -26.83 33.88 -13.52
C LEU A 275 -28.23 33.59 -12.96
N PRO A 276 -29.30 33.98 -13.65
CA PRO A 276 -30.65 33.63 -13.24
C PRO A 276 -30.84 32.11 -13.35
N LEU A 277 -31.32 31.50 -12.28
CA LEU A 277 -31.63 30.08 -12.20
C LEU A 277 -33.12 29.88 -11.97
N THR A 278 -33.71 28.90 -12.66
CA THR A 278 -35.05 28.41 -12.31
C THR A 278 -34.93 27.50 -11.10
N PRO A 279 -35.57 27.81 -9.95
CA PRO A 279 -35.54 26.93 -8.79
C PRO A 279 -36.08 25.54 -9.13
N ALA A 280 -35.37 24.51 -8.69
CA ALA A 280 -35.76 23.11 -8.87
C ALA A 280 -35.56 22.36 -7.56
N ASP A 281 -36.58 21.58 -7.16
CA ASP A 281 -36.44 20.62 -6.07
C ASP A 281 -35.84 19.33 -6.64
N ALA A 282 -34.54 19.17 -6.45
CA ALA A 282 -33.78 18.05 -6.98
C ALA A 282 -34.28 16.67 -6.52
N VAL A 283 -34.86 16.57 -5.32
CA VAL A 283 -35.41 15.30 -4.79
C VAL A 283 -36.75 14.99 -5.47
N VAL A 284 -37.58 16.01 -5.70
CA VAL A 284 -38.81 15.83 -6.50
C VAL A 284 -38.46 15.47 -7.94
N GLU A 285 -37.42 16.08 -8.53
CA GLU A 285 -36.99 15.78 -9.90
C GLU A 285 -36.53 14.33 -10.06
N GLU A 286 -35.69 13.79 -9.17
CA GLU A 286 -35.24 12.38 -9.27
C GLU A 286 -36.37 11.38 -9.09
N LEU A 287 -37.32 11.63 -8.19
CA LEU A 287 -38.47 10.76 -8.00
C LEU A 287 -39.44 10.85 -9.18
N THR A 288 -39.60 12.03 -9.77
CA THR A 288 -40.39 12.24 -10.99
C THR A 288 -39.78 11.48 -12.16
N GLU A 289 -38.46 11.54 -12.32
CA GLU A 289 -37.73 10.77 -13.31
C GLU A 289 -37.93 9.26 -13.07
N PHE A 290 -37.74 8.78 -11.84
CA PHE A 290 -37.93 7.37 -11.53
C PHE A 290 -39.34 6.89 -11.90
N ALA A 291 -40.37 7.64 -11.52
CA ALA A 291 -41.76 7.34 -11.88
C ALA A 291 -41.96 7.27 -13.41
N ARG A 292 -41.36 8.20 -14.15
CA ARG A 292 -41.39 8.23 -15.61
C ARG A 292 -40.67 7.02 -16.22
N CYS A 293 -39.46 6.70 -15.74
CA CYS A 293 -38.68 5.55 -16.16
C CYS A 293 -39.45 4.23 -15.98
N VAL A 294 -40.17 4.09 -14.87
CA VAL A 294 -41.02 2.91 -14.61
C VAL A 294 -42.16 2.82 -15.61
N ARG A 295 -42.90 3.91 -15.85
CA ARG A 295 -44.05 3.91 -16.77
C ARG A 295 -43.63 3.69 -18.22
N ASP A 296 -42.58 4.38 -18.63
CA ASP A 296 -42.18 4.46 -20.03
C ASP A 296 -41.14 3.38 -20.40
N ARG A 297 -40.68 2.60 -19.40
CA ARG A 297 -39.63 1.58 -19.51
C ARG A 297 -38.34 2.12 -20.12
N VAL A 298 -37.93 3.31 -19.67
CA VAL A 298 -36.70 3.95 -20.10
C VAL A 298 -35.67 3.99 -18.98
N ARG A 299 -34.40 4.06 -19.37
CA ARG A 299 -33.27 4.12 -18.43
C ARG A 299 -33.26 5.47 -17.69
N PRO A 300 -33.03 5.50 -16.37
CA PRO A 300 -32.82 6.74 -15.64
C PRO A 300 -31.46 7.35 -15.97
N GLU A 301 -31.31 8.66 -15.75
CA GLU A 301 -30.04 9.38 -15.94
C GLU A 301 -28.91 8.81 -15.07
N VAL A 302 -29.24 8.31 -13.88
CA VAL A 302 -28.31 7.61 -12.98
C VAL A 302 -28.83 6.21 -12.71
N SER A 303 -28.37 5.28 -13.52
CA SER A 303 -28.68 3.87 -13.37
C SER A 303 -27.58 3.15 -12.59
N GLY A 304 -27.66 1.82 -12.52
CA GLY A 304 -26.64 1.01 -11.87
C GLY A 304 -25.24 1.18 -12.48
N GLU A 305 -25.11 1.43 -13.78
CA GLU A 305 -23.79 1.63 -14.39
C GLU A 305 -23.13 2.95 -13.97
N GLU A 306 -23.86 4.08 -14.02
CA GLU A 306 -23.33 5.37 -13.53
C GLU A 306 -23.07 5.31 -12.01
N GLY A 307 -23.95 4.67 -11.25
CA GLY A 307 -23.75 4.41 -9.83
C GLY A 307 -22.48 3.59 -9.57
N THR A 308 -22.23 2.55 -10.38
CA THR A 308 -21.03 1.69 -10.27
C THR A 308 -19.75 2.49 -10.54
N ALA A 309 -19.75 3.39 -11.52
CA ALA A 309 -18.61 4.27 -11.79
C ALA A 309 -18.31 5.18 -10.59
N THR A 310 -19.35 5.76 -9.98
CA THR A 310 -19.23 6.57 -8.76
C THR A 310 -18.72 5.75 -7.55
N VAL A 311 -19.18 4.50 -7.38
CA VAL A 311 -18.68 3.59 -6.34
C VAL A 311 -17.23 3.19 -6.60
N ALA A 312 -16.82 2.99 -7.85
CA ALA A 312 -15.43 2.69 -8.18
C ALA A 312 -14.47 3.80 -7.75
N VAL A 313 -14.87 5.07 -7.91
CA VAL A 313 -14.11 6.23 -7.43
C VAL A 313 -14.04 6.25 -5.90
N LEU A 314 -15.17 6.03 -5.21
CA LEU A 314 -15.20 5.91 -3.74
C LEU A 314 -14.21 4.83 -3.27
N ILE A 315 -14.26 3.65 -3.88
CA ILE A 315 -13.38 2.54 -3.53
C ILE A 315 -11.93 2.88 -3.82
N GLY A 316 -11.61 3.50 -4.97
CA GLY A 316 -10.26 3.98 -5.28
C GLY A 316 -9.71 4.90 -4.19
N VAL A 317 -10.51 5.85 -3.71
CA VAL A 317 -10.16 6.74 -2.59
C VAL A 317 -9.91 5.94 -1.30
N THR A 318 -10.77 4.97 -0.97
CA THR A 318 -10.60 4.14 0.25
C THR A 318 -9.41 3.17 0.17
N LEU A 319 -9.09 2.62 -1.00
CA LEU A 319 -7.95 1.72 -1.21
C LEU A 319 -6.61 2.48 -1.16
N ILE A 320 -6.60 3.75 -1.58
CA ILE A 320 -5.44 4.63 -1.39
C ILE A 320 -5.11 4.77 0.10
N VAL A 321 -6.08 4.71 1.01
CA VAL A 321 -5.81 4.66 2.46
C VAL A 321 -5.12 3.35 2.87
N SER A 322 -5.34 2.25 2.15
CA SER A 322 -4.67 0.97 2.43
C SER A 322 -3.27 0.89 1.81
N ILE A 323 -3.00 1.63 0.73
CA ILE A 323 -1.71 1.64 0.02
C ILE A 323 -0.80 2.79 0.52
N LEU A 324 -1.34 3.98 0.76
CA LEU A 324 -0.63 5.16 1.30
C LEU A 324 -0.78 5.31 2.82
N GLY A 325 -1.73 4.62 3.48
CA GLY A 325 -1.79 4.55 4.95
C GLY A 325 -0.71 3.66 5.58
N LEU A 326 0.08 2.96 4.75
CA LEU A 326 1.36 2.36 5.15
C LEU A 326 2.51 3.38 5.14
N ALA A 327 2.34 4.53 4.48
CA ALA A 327 3.21 5.67 4.64
C ALA A 327 2.63 6.57 5.75
N ARG A 328 2.87 6.18 7.01
CA ARG A 328 3.12 7.25 7.99
C ARG A 328 4.34 8.00 7.45
N ALA A 329 4.11 9.19 6.93
CA ALA A 329 5.10 10.23 7.11
C ALA A 329 5.14 10.47 8.63
N ASP A 330 5.90 9.63 9.33
CA ASP A 330 6.51 10.09 10.57
C ASP A 330 7.24 11.35 10.14
N ALA A 331 6.80 12.50 10.65
CA ALA A 331 7.53 13.74 10.53
C ALA A 331 8.80 13.68 11.40
N GLN A 332 9.57 12.60 11.27
CA GLN A 332 11.02 12.63 11.40
C GLN A 332 11.52 12.80 9.97
N THR A 333 12.30 13.85 9.71
CA THR A 333 13.02 14.01 8.45
C THR A 333 13.61 12.66 8.07
N PRO A 334 13.17 11.96 7.01
CA PRO A 334 13.77 10.69 6.68
C PRO A 334 15.26 10.97 6.48
N GLY A 335 16.11 10.10 7.03
CA GLY A 335 17.56 10.26 6.99
C GLY A 335 18.07 10.63 5.59
N LYS A 336 19.25 11.25 5.50
CA LYS A 336 19.77 11.75 4.22
C LYS A 336 20.94 10.92 3.73
N TRP A 337 21.07 10.84 2.41
CA TRP A 337 22.24 10.25 1.78
C TRP A 337 23.40 11.24 1.75
N VAL A 338 24.59 10.76 2.10
CA VAL A 338 25.85 11.49 2.04
C VAL A 338 26.81 10.72 1.15
N LYS A 339 27.36 11.38 0.14
CA LYS A 339 28.42 10.82 -0.71
C LYS A 339 29.76 10.93 0.02
N LEU A 340 30.52 9.85 0.07
CA LEU A 340 31.82 9.76 0.74
C LEU A 340 32.94 9.46 -0.28
N ALA A 341 34.18 9.36 0.19
CA ALA A 341 35.30 9.04 -0.69
C ALA A 341 35.06 7.71 -1.43
N PRO A 342 35.27 7.68 -2.76
CA PRO A 342 34.98 6.52 -3.57
C PRO A 342 35.79 5.30 -3.11
N PHE A 343 35.19 4.12 -3.23
CA PHE A 343 35.85 2.87 -2.90
C PHE A 343 37.01 2.62 -3.88
N PRO A 344 38.25 2.38 -3.41
CA PRO A 344 39.43 2.41 -4.29
C PRO A 344 39.53 1.25 -5.28
N GLU A 345 38.85 0.14 -5.02
CA GLU A 345 39.00 -1.08 -5.83
C GLU A 345 37.65 -1.77 -6.08
N PRO A 346 36.77 -1.18 -6.93
CA PRO A 346 35.42 -1.69 -7.18
C PRO A 346 35.34 -3.19 -7.43
N SER A 347 34.31 -3.82 -6.86
CA SER A 347 34.02 -5.26 -6.98
C SER A 347 32.58 -5.56 -6.56
N GLU A 348 32.09 -6.75 -6.90
CA GLU A 348 30.90 -7.36 -6.30
C GLU A 348 31.26 -8.44 -5.25
N GLU A 349 30.25 -9.00 -4.60
CA GLU A 349 30.39 -10.00 -3.53
C GLU A 349 31.33 -9.53 -2.40
N LEU A 350 31.10 -8.29 -1.99
CA LEU A 350 31.78 -7.62 -0.90
C LEU A 350 30.96 -7.70 0.40
N TYR A 351 31.67 -7.72 1.52
CA TYR A 351 31.09 -7.85 2.85
C TYR A 351 31.57 -6.72 3.75
N GLY A 352 30.60 -6.10 4.43
CA GLY A 352 30.83 -4.98 5.32
C GLY A 352 30.82 -5.40 6.78
N ALA A 353 31.71 -4.82 7.58
CA ALA A 353 31.66 -4.92 9.03
C ALA A 353 32.10 -3.62 9.69
N ALA A 354 31.63 -3.36 10.92
CA ALA A 354 32.02 -2.20 11.70
C ALA A 354 32.79 -2.66 12.93
N ALA A 355 33.95 -2.04 13.19
CA ALA A 355 34.72 -2.25 14.41
C ALA A 355 35.48 -0.96 14.76
N GLY A 356 35.59 -0.64 16.06
CA GLY A 356 36.36 0.52 16.52
C GLY A 356 35.95 1.87 15.90
N GLY A 357 34.68 2.03 15.50
CA GLY A 357 34.20 3.24 14.83
C GLY A 357 34.67 3.41 13.39
N LYS A 358 35.16 2.34 12.74
CA LYS A 358 35.57 2.31 11.34
C LYS A 358 34.69 1.32 10.56
N PHE A 359 34.62 1.53 9.25
CA PHE A 359 33.92 0.63 8.33
C PHE A 359 34.93 -0.20 7.56
N TYR A 360 34.78 -1.53 7.57
CA TYR A 360 35.66 -2.45 6.86
C TYR A 360 34.93 -3.11 5.70
N VAL A 361 35.63 -3.28 4.58
CA VAL A 361 35.16 -3.97 3.38
C VAL A 361 36.08 -5.12 3.05
N PHE A 362 35.50 -6.32 2.91
CA PHE A 362 36.23 -7.56 2.60
C PHE A 362 35.66 -8.29 1.39
N GLY A 363 36.44 -9.23 0.84
CA GLY A 363 35.99 -10.17 -0.18
C GLY A 363 36.30 -9.72 -1.59
N GLY A 364 35.28 -9.65 -2.43
CA GLY A 364 35.41 -9.23 -3.82
C GLY A 364 35.51 -10.41 -4.77
N LEU A 365 34.76 -10.32 -5.87
CA LEU A 365 34.78 -11.26 -6.98
C LEU A 365 35.14 -10.52 -8.26
N ALA A 366 36.17 -11.01 -8.95
CA ALA A 366 36.57 -10.53 -10.27
C ALA A 366 35.96 -11.41 -11.38
N PRO A 367 35.94 -10.93 -12.64
CA PRO A 367 35.46 -11.69 -13.78
C PRO A 367 36.05 -13.10 -13.87
N GLY A 368 35.20 -14.06 -14.24
CA GLY A 368 35.54 -15.49 -14.23
C GLY A 368 35.49 -16.14 -12.85
N TRP A 369 34.74 -15.55 -11.90
CA TRP A 369 34.56 -16.01 -10.53
C TRP A 369 35.88 -16.18 -9.76
N LYS A 370 36.77 -15.19 -9.89
CA LYS A 370 38.07 -15.17 -9.22
C LYS A 370 37.99 -14.32 -7.94
N PRO A 371 38.10 -14.89 -6.74
CA PRO A 371 38.08 -14.11 -5.51
C PRO A 371 39.29 -13.17 -5.38
N LYS A 372 39.10 -11.96 -4.83
CA LYS A 372 40.13 -10.90 -4.74
C LYS A 372 40.80 -10.76 -3.36
N ALA A 373 40.27 -11.39 -2.31
CA ALA A 373 40.79 -11.30 -0.93
C ALA A 373 40.89 -9.87 -0.36
N LEU A 374 40.04 -8.96 -0.84
CA LEU A 374 40.12 -7.54 -0.46
C LEU A 374 39.95 -7.35 1.04
N ALA A 375 40.65 -6.34 1.55
CA ALA A 375 40.53 -5.85 2.91
C ALA A 375 40.83 -4.35 2.91
N TYR A 376 39.82 -3.54 3.18
CA TYR A 376 39.92 -2.09 3.24
C TYR A 376 39.26 -1.57 4.50
N GLU A 377 39.85 -0.55 5.09
CA GLU A 377 39.29 0.22 6.19
C GLU A 377 38.91 1.60 5.68
N PHE A 378 37.73 2.08 6.05
CA PHE A 378 37.31 3.44 5.85
C PHE A 378 37.25 4.16 7.21
N ASP A 379 37.91 5.30 7.26
CA ASP A 379 37.83 6.24 8.36
C ASP A 379 36.75 7.30 8.09
N PRO A 380 35.61 7.29 8.81
CA PRO A 380 34.58 8.29 8.63
C PRO A 380 35.00 9.71 9.02
N ALA A 381 35.98 9.87 9.92
CA ALA A 381 36.46 11.19 10.34
C ALA A 381 37.38 11.82 9.29
N ALA A 382 38.27 11.02 8.69
CA ALA A 382 39.15 11.46 7.61
C ALA A 382 38.48 11.43 6.22
N ASN A 383 37.33 10.77 6.10
CA ASN A 383 36.68 10.44 4.82
C ASN A 383 37.68 9.80 3.84
N ALA A 384 38.41 8.77 4.31
CA ALA A 384 39.51 8.18 3.56
C ALA A 384 39.56 6.67 3.73
N TRP A 385 40.00 5.99 2.67
CA TRP A 385 40.22 4.55 2.64
C TRP A 385 41.69 4.20 2.86
N MET A 386 41.93 3.11 3.59
CA MET A 386 43.23 2.50 3.80
C MET A 386 43.17 1.02 3.43
N LYS A 387 44.14 0.55 2.62
CA LYS A 387 44.27 -0.88 2.32
C LYS A 387 44.84 -1.61 3.53
N LYS A 388 44.24 -2.73 3.90
CA LYS A 388 44.61 -3.55 5.06
C LYS A 388 45.21 -4.88 4.61
N LYS A 389 45.67 -5.70 5.55
CA LYS A 389 46.18 -7.03 5.26
C LYS A 389 45.08 -7.86 4.59
N PRO A 390 45.33 -8.40 3.38
CA PRO A 390 44.31 -9.14 2.63
C PRO A 390 43.82 -10.34 3.44
N MET A 391 42.59 -10.79 3.13
CA MET A 391 42.02 -11.97 3.75
C MET A 391 43.00 -13.15 3.67
N ALA A 392 43.11 -13.92 4.76
CA ALA A 392 44.01 -15.06 4.83
C ALA A 392 43.73 -16.13 3.74
N LEU A 393 42.49 -16.19 3.27
CA LEU A 393 42.07 -16.99 2.12
C LEU A 393 41.28 -16.13 1.15
N ALA A 394 41.72 -16.08 -0.11
CA ALA A 394 40.97 -15.48 -1.20
C ALA A 394 39.68 -16.26 -1.44
N SER A 395 38.57 -15.73 -0.91
CA SER A 395 37.24 -16.34 -0.96
C SER A 395 36.17 -15.27 -1.15
N HIS A 396 35.02 -15.69 -1.66
CA HIS A 396 33.84 -14.85 -1.82
C HIS A 396 32.67 -15.44 -1.04
N HIS A 397 31.63 -14.64 -0.82
CA HIS A 397 30.44 -15.07 -0.10
C HIS A 397 30.67 -15.49 1.36
N VAL A 398 31.56 -14.77 2.04
CA VAL A 398 31.98 -15.05 3.41
C VAL A 398 31.07 -14.31 4.38
N ALA A 399 30.65 -14.95 5.47
CA ALA A 399 29.91 -14.24 6.52
C ALA A 399 30.85 -13.50 7.46
N PHE A 400 30.49 -12.26 7.81
CA PHE A 400 31.24 -11.44 8.76
C PHE A 400 30.39 -11.03 9.96
N THR A 401 31.00 -10.92 11.13
CA THR A 401 30.42 -10.26 12.31
C THR A 401 31.51 -9.66 13.19
N GLU A 402 31.12 -8.81 14.14
CA GLU A 402 32.03 -8.19 15.11
C GLU A 402 31.78 -8.74 16.51
N LEU A 403 32.86 -8.92 17.27
CA LEU A 403 32.80 -9.17 18.71
C LEU A 403 34.10 -8.68 19.38
N GLY A 404 33.97 -7.78 20.34
CA GLY A 404 35.09 -7.34 21.19
C GLY A 404 36.17 -6.56 20.44
N GLY A 405 35.80 -5.81 19.40
CA GLY A 405 36.69 -5.05 18.52
C GLY A 405 37.41 -5.91 17.47
N LYS A 406 37.11 -7.21 17.39
CA LYS A 406 37.64 -8.13 16.37
C LYS A 406 36.55 -8.48 15.37
N LEU A 407 36.96 -8.76 14.15
CA LEU A 407 36.08 -9.18 13.07
C LEU A 407 36.24 -10.68 12.81
N TYR A 408 35.15 -11.40 12.67
CA TYR A 408 35.17 -12.84 12.46
C TYR A 408 34.59 -13.17 11.10
N ALA A 409 35.27 -14.05 10.35
CA ALA A 409 34.94 -14.44 8.99
C ALA A 409 34.67 -15.95 8.92
N PHE A 410 33.57 -16.35 8.29
CA PHE A 410 33.13 -17.75 8.26
C PHE A 410 32.67 -18.21 6.87
N GLY A 411 33.21 -19.34 6.45
CA GLY A 411 32.80 -20.03 5.22
C GLY A 411 33.12 -19.27 3.95
N GLY A 412 32.24 -19.40 2.97
CA GLY A 412 32.39 -18.83 1.64
C GLY A 412 32.70 -19.88 0.59
N PHE A 413 33.14 -19.40 -0.56
CA PHE A 413 33.50 -20.20 -1.71
C PHE A 413 34.89 -19.85 -2.22
N VAL A 414 35.59 -20.88 -2.70
CA VAL A 414 36.86 -20.78 -3.42
C VAL A 414 36.70 -21.41 -4.81
N PRO A 415 37.58 -21.07 -5.77
CA PRO A 415 37.61 -21.77 -7.04
C PRO A 415 38.04 -23.24 -6.84
N PRO A 416 37.58 -24.17 -7.71
CA PRO A 416 38.07 -25.54 -7.69
C PRO A 416 39.56 -25.60 -8.09
N ALA A 417 40.27 -26.61 -7.59
CA ALA A 417 41.68 -26.83 -7.92
C ALA A 417 41.90 -27.16 -9.41
N SER A 418 40.92 -27.75 -10.06
CA SER A 418 40.91 -28.07 -11.49
C SER A 418 39.47 -28.13 -12.01
N GLY A 419 39.31 -28.08 -13.34
CA GLY A 419 38.00 -28.15 -13.99
C GLY A 419 37.39 -26.76 -14.31
N PRO A 420 36.11 -26.72 -14.70
CA PRO A 420 35.43 -25.48 -15.06
C PRO A 420 35.22 -24.57 -13.83
N PRO A 421 35.00 -23.26 -14.03
CA PRO A 421 34.62 -22.35 -12.96
C PRO A 421 33.41 -22.88 -12.19
N ALA A 422 33.55 -22.96 -10.87
CA ALA A 422 32.54 -23.45 -9.93
C ALA A 422 32.82 -22.87 -8.55
N TRP A 423 31.88 -23.04 -7.62
CA TRP A 423 32.01 -22.52 -6.26
C TRP A 423 32.21 -23.67 -5.26
N VAL A 424 33.43 -23.85 -4.75
CA VAL A 424 33.74 -24.88 -3.74
C VAL A 424 33.46 -24.33 -2.34
N PRO A 425 32.45 -24.85 -1.60
CA PRO A 425 32.16 -24.38 -0.25
C PRO A 425 33.30 -24.73 0.70
N VAL A 426 33.68 -23.79 1.56
CA VAL A 426 34.71 -23.99 2.59
C VAL A 426 34.16 -23.92 4.01
N ASP A 427 34.92 -24.45 4.96
CA ASP A 427 34.63 -24.45 6.40
C ASP A 427 35.57 -23.52 7.18
N ASN A 428 36.44 -22.77 6.50
CA ASN A 428 37.40 -21.91 7.16
C ASN A 428 36.72 -20.86 8.06
N ALA A 429 37.34 -20.64 9.21
CA ALA A 429 36.96 -19.61 10.17
C ALA A 429 38.20 -18.80 10.54
N TRP A 430 38.07 -17.47 10.56
CA TRP A 430 39.17 -16.56 10.85
C TRP A 430 38.74 -15.44 11.78
N GLU A 431 39.67 -15.01 12.63
CA GLU A 431 39.59 -13.76 13.39
C GLU A 431 40.54 -12.75 12.74
N TYR A 432 40.06 -11.56 12.48
CA TYR A 432 40.84 -10.41 12.06
C TYR A 432 40.92 -9.40 13.20
N ASP A 433 42.14 -9.01 13.54
CA ASP A 433 42.45 -7.96 14.49
C ASP A 433 42.70 -6.65 13.75
N PRO A 434 41.77 -5.68 13.78
CA PRO A 434 41.98 -4.41 13.09
C PRO A 434 43.13 -3.58 13.66
N ALA A 435 43.42 -3.70 14.97
CA ALA A 435 44.48 -2.94 15.63
C ALA A 435 45.87 -3.47 15.24
N ALA A 436 46.03 -4.79 15.15
CA ALA A 436 47.29 -5.42 14.74
C ALA A 436 47.41 -5.62 13.22
N ASP A 437 46.31 -5.46 12.46
CA ASP A 437 46.23 -5.78 11.03
C ASP A 437 46.65 -7.23 10.74
N THR A 438 46.13 -8.17 11.54
CA THR A 438 46.49 -9.59 11.45
C THR A 438 45.27 -10.50 11.40
N TRP A 439 45.45 -11.65 10.74
CA TRP A 439 44.48 -12.73 10.67
C TRP A 439 44.98 -13.92 11.49
N LYS A 440 44.06 -14.55 12.22
CA LYS A 440 44.28 -15.75 13.04
C LYS A 440 43.29 -16.83 12.64
N ALA A 441 43.78 -18.04 12.38
CA ALA A 441 42.94 -19.19 12.09
C ALA A 441 42.17 -19.63 13.35
N LEU A 442 40.92 -20.00 13.18
CA LEU A 442 40.05 -20.54 14.22
C LEU A 442 39.66 -21.99 13.90
N ALA A 443 38.95 -22.64 14.82
CA ALA A 443 38.37 -23.95 14.57
C ALA A 443 37.42 -23.88 13.37
N PRO A 444 37.50 -24.82 12.41
CA PRO A 444 36.67 -24.79 11.20
C PRO A 444 35.20 -25.00 11.55
N MET A 445 34.31 -24.42 10.74
CA MET A 445 32.88 -24.66 10.82
C MET A 445 32.57 -26.16 10.64
N PRO A 446 31.60 -26.73 11.38
CA PRO A 446 31.19 -28.12 11.17
C PRO A 446 30.64 -28.40 9.75
N THR A 447 29.99 -27.41 9.13
CA THR A 447 29.42 -27.54 7.78
C THR A 447 30.07 -26.58 6.78
N ARG A 448 30.71 -27.13 5.74
CA ARG A 448 31.21 -26.34 4.58
C ARG A 448 30.06 -25.70 3.82
N ARG A 449 30.05 -24.36 3.74
CA ARG A 449 29.01 -23.60 3.03
C ARG A 449 29.46 -22.19 2.69
N GLY A 450 28.94 -21.65 1.60
CA GLY A 450 29.10 -20.25 1.23
C GLY A 450 27.78 -19.48 1.33
N SER A 451 27.89 -18.15 1.37
CA SER A 451 26.79 -17.21 1.58
C SER A 451 25.95 -17.41 2.87
N PRO A 452 26.50 -17.89 4.01
CA PRO A 452 25.80 -17.77 5.27
C PRO A 452 25.75 -16.31 5.72
N VAL A 453 25.02 -16.05 6.80
CA VAL A 453 25.05 -14.79 7.55
C VAL A 453 25.52 -15.03 8.97
N ALA A 454 26.22 -14.07 9.59
CA ALA A 454 26.75 -14.20 10.94
C ALA A 454 26.29 -13.06 11.85
N ALA A 455 25.96 -13.39 13.10
CA ALA A 455 25.56 -12.43 14.12
C ALA A 455 26.11 -12.78 15.49
N THR A 456 26.45 -11.76 16.28
CA THR A 456 26.91 -11.90 17.65
C THR A 456 25.77 -11.67 18.64
N VAL A 457 25.57 -12.60 19.57
CA VAL A 457 24.64 -12.46 20.70
C VAL A 457 25.29 -13.06 21.95
N ASN A 458 25.31 -12.32 23.06
CA ASN A 458 25.82 -12.79 24.36
C ASN A 458 27.23 -13.42 24.28
N SER A 459 28.17 -12.74 23.60
CA SER A 459 29.55 -13.18 23.39
C SER A 459 29.71 -14.50 22.62
N LYS A 460 28.67 -14.96 21.94
CA LYS A 460 28.69 -16.09 21.00
C LYS A 460 28.37 -15.59 19.60
N ILE A 461 28.84 -16.32 18.61
CA ILE A 461 28.61 -16.00 17.19
C ILE A 461 27.74 -17.09 16.58
N TYR A 462 26.70 -16.72 15.85
CA TYR A 462 25.79 -17.64 15.18
C TYR A 462 25.95 -17.50 13.67
N VAL A 463 26.30 -18.59 13.00
CA VAL A 463 26.43 -18.65 11.53
C VAL A 463 25.23 -19.41 10.96
N ILE A 464 24.39 -18.69 10.23
CA ILE A 464 23.04 -19.12 9.83
C ILE A 464 22.90 -19.22 8.31
N GLY A 465 22.28 -20.30 7.85
CA GLY A 465 21.94 -20.50 6.46
C GLY A 465 23.15 -20.76 5.57
N GLY A 466 23.03 -20.42 4.29
CA GLY A 466 24.08 -20.59 3.28
C GLY A 466 23.72 -21.65 2.24
N ALA A 467 24.65 -21.93 1.34
CA ALA A 467 24.51 -22.90 0.28
C ALA A 467 25.69 -23.86 0.24
N THR A 468 25.40 -25.11 -0.11
CA THR A 468 26.38 -26.19 -0.19
C THR A 468 25.94 -27.24 -1.21
N THR A 469 26.79 -28.23 -1.45
CA THR A 469 26.48 -29.34 -2.34
C THR A 469 25.29 -30.16 -1.81
N HIS A 470 24.57 -30.82 -2.71
CA HIS A 470 23.46 -31.68 -2.31
C HIS A 470 23.96 -32.86 -1.45
N PRO A 471 23.21 -33.32 -0.43
CA PRO A 471 23.57 -34.51 0.34
C PRO A 471 23.84 -35.71 -0.57
N GLY A 472 24.93 -36.43 -0.29
CA GLY A 472 25.36 -37.59 -1.06
C GLY A 472 26.01 -37.25 -2.41
N SER A 473 26.13 -35.97 -2.77
CA SER A 473 26.86 -35.55 -3.96
C SER A 473 28.35 -35.83 -3.81
N THR A 474 28.97 -36.38 -4.86
CA THR A 474 30.43 -36.49 -4.97
C THR A 474 31.06 -35.24 -5.58
N GLU A 475 30.25 -34.29 -6.05
CA GLU A 475 30.74 -33.03 -6.61
C GLU A 475 31.36 -32.17 -5.49
N PRO A 476 32.62 -31.70 -5.67
CA PRO A 476 33.29 -30.88 -4.66
C PRO A 476 32.79 -29.42 -4.67
N ALA A 477 31.97 -29.03 -5.66
CA ALA A 477 31.57 -27.65 -5.90
C ALA A 477 30.08 -27.54 -6.23
N VAL A 478 29.51 -26.34 -6.04
CA VAL A 478 28.20 -25.99 -6.58
C VAL A 478 28.35 -25.38 -7.97
N LEU A 479 27.49 -25.81 -8.90
CA LEU A 479 27.42 -25.32 -10.27
C LEU A 479 25.99 -24.88 -10.61
N PRO A 480 25.79 -23.85 -11.46
CA PRO A 480 24.45 -23.38 -11.81
C PRO A 480 23.57 -24.45 -12.47
N THR A 481 24.20 -25.39 -13.21
CA THR A 481 23.52 -26.42 -14.01
C THR A 481 23.40 -27.77 -13.29
N ARG A 482 23.85 -27.87 -12.04
CA ARG A 482 23.83 -29.11 -11.26
C ARG A 482 23.04 -28.94 -9.96
N PRO A 483 22.39 -29.99 -9.44
CA PRO A 483 21.66 -29.91 -8.17
C PRO A 483 22.57 -29.51 -7.01
N HIS A 484 22.18 -28.45 -6.31
CA HIS A 484 22.77 -27.96 -5.07
C HIS A 484 21.64 -27.35 -4.23
N ARG A 485 21.93 -26.96 -2.98
CA ARG A 485 20.86 -26.49 -2.09
C ARG A 485 21.26 -25.33 -1.20
N SER A 486 20.25 -24.52 -0.86
CA SER A 486 20.26 -23.72 0.36
C SER A 486 20.08 -24.61 1.59
N VAL A 487 20.68 -24.24 2.71
CA VAL A 487 20.53 -24.93 4.00
C VAL A 487 19.95 -24.01 5.05
N GLY A 488 19.26 -24.58 6.04
CA GLY A 488 18.79 -23.88 7.24
C GLY A 488 19.75 -24.02 8.42
N THR A 489 20.98 -24.50 8.20
CA THR A 489 21.94 -24.81 9.28
C THR A 489 22.20 -23.59 10.18
N VAL A 490 22.17 -23.80 11.49
CA VAL A 490 22.59 -22.82 12.51
C VAL A 490 23.71 -23.45 13.33
N GLU A 491 24.86 -22.79 13.36
CA GLU A 491 26.00 -23.21 14.16
C GLU A 491 26.43 -22.05 15.05
N GLU A 492 26.55 -22.32 16.34
CA GLU A 492 27.06 -21.37 17.32
C GLU A 492 28.55 -21.63 17.56
N TYR A 493 29.34 -20.57 17.43
CA TYR A 493 30.75 -20.55 17.74
C TYR A 493 30.99 -19.85 19.08
N ASP A 494 31.84 -20.47 19.88
CA ASP A 494 32.36 -19.93 21.14
C ASP A 494 33.82 -19.50 20.96
N PRO A 495 34.10 -18.19 20.86
CA PRO A 495 35.48 -17.69 20.71
C PRO A 495 36.36 -17.96 21.93
N ALA A 496 35.78 -18.10 23.13
CA ALA A 496 36.55 -18.32 24.35
C ALA A 496 37.18 -19.71 24.40
N THR A 497 36.48 -20.71 23.87
CA THR A 497 36.93 -22.12 23.83
C THR A 497 37.38 -22.55 22.45
N ASN A 498 37.17 -21.72 21.42
CA ASN A 498 37.41 -22.04 20.01
C ASN A 498 36.67 -23.32 19.58
N THR A 499 35.38 -23.43 19.94
CA THR A 499 34.56 -24.61 19.67
C THR A 499 33.21 -24.25 19.06
N TRP A 500 32.62 -25.21 18.36
CA TRP A 500 31.31 -25.09 17.71
C TRP A 500 30.26 -26.00 18.35
N ARG A 501 29.00 -25.58 18.29
CA ARG A 501 27.85 -26.42 18.59
C ARG A 501 26.70 -26.19 17.60
N ALA A 502 25.99 -27.25 17.26
CA ALA A 502 24.79 -27.16 16.44
C ALA A 502 23.61 -26.56 17.24
N ARG A 503 22.72 -25.87 16.53
CA ARG A 503 21.51 -25.23 17.06
C ARG A 503 20.31 -25.55 16.16
N SER A 504 19.09 -25.21 16.61
CA SER A 504 17.87 -25.44 15.84
C SER A 504 17.94 -24.82 14.44
N PRO A 505 17.68 -25.60 13.37
CA PRO A 505 17.79 -25.09 12.00
C PRO A 505 16.70 -24.06 11.68
N MET A 506 17.06 -23.07 10.86
CA MET A 506 16.15 -22.08 10.28
C MET A 506 15.04 -22.76 9.47
N PRO A 507 13.75 -22.44 9.70
CA PRO A 507 12.64 -23.10 9.02
C PRO A 507 12.69 -22.92 7.51
N THR A 508 13.03 -21.71 7.05
CA THR A 508 13.21 -21.42 5.62
C THR A 508 14.69 -21.49 5.25
N ALA A 509 15.14 -22.63 4.73
CA ALA A 509 16.51 -22.82 4.25
C ALA A 509 16.86 -21.84 3.12
N ARG A 510 17.84 -20.96 3.35
CA ARG A 510 18.20 -19.87 2.41
C ARG A 510 19.63 -19.38 2.57
N ASN A 511 20.08 -18.64 1.55
CA ASN A 511 21.42 -18.04 1.44
C ASN A 511 21.31 -16.56 1.01
N HIS A 512 22.41 -15.79 1.06
CA HIS A 512 22.43 -14.36 0.69
C HIS A 512 21.34 -13.51 1.35
N ALA A 513 20.99 -13.84 2.59
CA ALA A 513 20.03 -13.10 3.39
C ALA A 513 20.70 -11.87 4.05
N ALA A 514 19.89 -10.99 4.62
CA ALA A 514 20.34 -10.02 5.61
C ALA A 514 20.17 -10.57 7.02
N ILE A 515 20.95 -10.06 7.97
CA ILE A 515 20.87 -10.44 9.39
C ILE A 515 20.92 -9.22 10.31
N GLY A 516 20.13 -9.23 11.38
CA GLY A 516 20.17 -8.19 12.41
C GLY A 516 19.89 -8.74 13.79
N VAL A 517 20.41 -8.05 14.81
CA VAL A 517 20.23 -8.42 16.22
C VAL A 517 19.52 -7.30 16.94
N VAL A 518 18.32 -7.57 17.46
CA VAL A 518 17.54 -6.61 18.26
C VAL A 518 17.04 -7.33 19.50
N ASN A 519 17.26 -6.73 20.67
CA ASN A 519 16.85 -7.29 21.97
C ASN A 519 17.32 -8.74 22.18
N ASN A 520 18.59 -9.03 21.86
CA ASN A 520 19.22 -10.36 21.92
C ASN A 520 18.57 -11.45 21.06
N LYS A 521 17.71 -11.06 20.11
CA LYS A 521 17.14 -11.98 19.12
C LYS A 521 17.75 -11.74 17.75
N ILE A 522 17.90 -12.82 16.99
CA ILE A 522 18.48 -12.79 15.66
C ILE A 522 17.34 -12.80 14.65
N TYR A 523 17.38 -11.90 13.67
CA TYR A 523 16.42 -11.82 12.58
C TYR A 523 17.15 -12.11 11.27
N VAL A 524 16.66 -13.09 10.52
CA VAL A 524 17.15 -13.39 9.17
C VAL A 524 16.09 -12.93 8.17
N ILE A 525 16.49 -12.09 7.22
CA ILE A 525 15.58 -11.35 6.33
C ILE A 525 15.94 -11.59 4.86
N GLY A 526 14.95 -12.03 4.09
CA GLY A 526 15.06 -12.17 2.64
C GLY A 526 16.06 -13.26 2.21
N GLY A 527 16.72 -13.06 1.07
CA GLY A 527 17.70 -14.00 0.52
C GLY A 527 17.14 -14.90 -0.59
N ARG A 528 17.85 -16.01 -0.86
CA ARG A 528 17.52 -16.96 -1.93
C ARG A 528 17.22 -18.36 -1.38
N VAL A 529 16.15 -18.95 -1.89
CA VAL A 529 15.76 -20.35 -1.63
C VAL A 529 16.07 -21.23 -2.84
N GLY A 530 16.18 -22.54 -2.60
CA GLY A 530 16.42 -23.56 -3.62
C GLY A 530 17.88 -23.67 -4.05
N ALA A 531 18.49 -22.58 -4.53
CA ALA A 531 19.82 -22.57 -5.14
C ALA A 531 20.70 -21.38 -4.70
N ALA A 532 22.01 -21.48 -4.93
CA ALA A 532 22.98 -20.43 -4.64
C ALA A 532 23.00 -19.34 -5.72
N PHE A 533 22.92 -19.75 -6.98
CA PHE A 533 23.02 -18.87 -8.15
C PHE A 533 21.66 -18.23 -8.46
N ILE A 534 21.63 -16.90 -8.56
CA ILE A 534 20.40 -16.11 -8.73
C ILE A 534 19.56 -16.55 -9.95
N GLY A 535 20.20 -16.90 -11.07
CA GLY A 535 19.51 -17.32 -12.29
C GLY A 535 18.72 -18.63 -12.22
N VAL A 536 18.94 -19.43 -11.16
CA VAL A 536 18.21 -20.69 -10.91
C VAL A 536 17.63 -20.76 -9.49
N ALA A 537 17.69 -19.66 -8.74
CA ALA A 537 17.14 -19.56 -7.40
C ALA A 537 15.80 -18.81 -7.40
N SER A 538 15.14 -18.75 -6.25
CA SER A 538 14.01 -17.84 -6.02
C SER A 538 14.32 -16.92 -4.85
N ASN A 539 14.05 -15.63 -5.01
CA ASN A 539 14.12 -14.71 -3.90
C ASN A 539 12.96 -14.92 -2.92
N THR A 540 13.22 -14.63 -1.65
CA THR A 540 12.21 -14.63 -0.61
C THR A 540 12.17 -13.27 0.09
N ASP A 541 11.00 -12.94 0.65
CA ASP A 541 10.75 -11.78 1.50
C ASP A 541 10.53 -12.18 2.97
N VAL A 542 10.73 -13.45 3.30
CA VAL A 542 10.45 -14.00 4.62
C VAL A 542 11.40 -13.40 5.66
N VAL A 543 10.84 -13.04 6.82
CA VAL A 543 11.56 -12.64 8.03
C VAL A 543 11.31 -13.69 9.11
N GLU A 544 12.39 -14.30 9.62
CA GLU A 544 12.32 -15.25 10.72
C GLU A 544 13.15 -14.77 11.90
N GLU A 545 12.55 -14.86 13.09
CA GLU A 545 13.18 -14.53 14.37
C GLU A 545 13.64 -15.81 15.05
N TYR A 546 14.90 -15.81 15.48
CA TYR A 546 15.51 -16.86 16.28
C TYR A 546 15.86 -16.32 17.65
N ASP A 547 15.50 -17.07 18.68
CA ASP A 547 15.81 -16.79 20.08
C ASP A 547 16.95 -17.71 20.55
N PRO A 548 18.18 -17.17 20.71
CA PRO A 548 19.31 -17.98 21.11
C PRO A 548 19.25 -18.49 22.56
N ALA A 549 18.42 -17.89 23.42
CA ALA A 549 18.26 -18.34 24.80
C ALA A 549 17.41 -19.61 24.88
N THR A 550 16.42 -19.76 24.00
CA THR A 550 15.51 -20.91 23.97
C THR A 550 15.81 -21.92 22.87
N ASP A 551 16.71 -21.61 21.93
CA ASP A 551 17.00 -22.44 20.75
C ASP A 551 15.77 -22.64 19.85
N GLN A 552 14.94 -21.61 19.74
CA GLN A 552 13.66 -21.69 19.01
C GLN A 552 13.52 -20.60 17.96
N TRP A 553 12.87 -20.98 16.87
CA TRP A 553 12.40 -20.06 15.83
C TRP A 553 10.94 -19.68 16.10
N GLY A 554 10.66 -18.39 16.05
CA GLY A 554 9.31 -17.87 16.18
C GLY A 554 8.46 -18.05 14.92
N ALA A 555 7.20 -17.62 14.99
CA ALA A 555 6.37 -17.48 13.80
C ALA A 555 6.98 -16.48 12.80
N VAL A 556 6.71 -16.69 11.51
CA VAL A 556 7.12 -15.76 10.45
C VAL A 556 6.61 -14.35 10.76
N ARG A 557 7.54 -13.40 10.70
CA ARG A 557 7.29 -11.97 10.97
C ARG A 557 6.76 -11.26 9.71
N ALA A 558 6.47 -9.96 9.81
CA ALA A 558 6.03 -9.17 8.66
C ALA A 558 7.06 -9.25 7.54
N ARG A 559 6.58 -9.53 6.32
CA ARG A 559 7.42 -9.78 5.14
C ARG A 559 8.07 -8.50 4.63
N MET A 560 9.30 -8.63 4.13
CA MET A 560 10.04 -7.56 3.50
C MET A 560 9.30 -7.02 2.26
N PRO A 561 9.08 -5.70 2.12
CA PRO A 561 8.27 -5.15 1.03
C PRO A 561 8.77 -5.50 -0.38
N THR A 562 10.10 -5.57 -0.56
CA THR A 562 10.71 -5.95 -1.84
C THR A 562 11.52 -7.24 -1.67
N ALA A 563 11.01 -8.37 -2.18
CA ALA A 563 11.72 -9.66 -2.16
C ALA A 563 13.06 -9.56 -2.93
N ARG A 564 14.18 -9.76 -2.22
CA ARG A 564 15.53 -9.61 -2.78
C ARG A 564 16.59 -10.34 -1.96
N SER A 565 17.78 -10.48 -2.53
CA SER A 565 18.97 -11.11 -1.95
C SER A 565 20.23 -10.30 -2.21
N ALA A 566 21.35 -10.67 -1.58
CA ALA A 566 22.66 -10.07 -1.85
C ALA A 566 22.67 -8.53 -1.72
N GLY A 567 21.86 -8.02 -0.79
CA GLY A 567 21.91 -6.64 -0.36
C GLY A 567 22.89 -6.46 0.79
N ALA A 568 23.08 -5.21 1.20
CA ALA A 568 23.75 -4.86 2.44
C ALA A 568 22.73 -4.63 3.55
N TRP A 569 23.19 -4.66 4.80
CA TRP A 569 22.32 -4.45 5.95
C TRP A 569 23.06 -3.80 7.11
N GLY A 570 22.30 -3.37 8.10
CA GLY A 570 22.82 -2.90 9.37
C GLY A 570 21.73 -2.71 10.41
N THR A 571 22.08 -2.78 11.69
CA THR A 571 21.15 -2.56 12.78
C THR A 571 21.46 -1.24 13.47
N TYR A 572 20.46 -0.38 13.65
CA TYR A 572 20.59 0.91 14.34
C TYR A 572 19.27 1.26 15.03
N GLY A 573 19.32 1.83 16.24
CA GLY A 573 18.11 2.28 16.94
C GLY A 573 17.01 1.22 17.07
N ASN A 574 17.38 -0.03 17.38
CA ASN A 574 16.49 -1.20 17.45
C ASN A 574 15.75 -1.55 16.14
N ARG A 575 16.24 -1.09 14.99
CA ARG A 575 15.71 -1.40 13.66
C ARG A 575 16.76 -2.02 12.78
N ILE A 576 16.33 -2.87 11.85
CA ILE A 576 17.19 -3.58 10.91
C ILE A 576 16.95 -3.00 9.53
N TYR A 577 18.00 -2.44 8.94
CA TYR A 577 17.97 -1.77 7.64
C TYR A 577 18.53 -2.72 6.59
N VAL A 578 17.83 -2.83 5.45
CA VAL A 578 18.23 -3.67 4.31
C VAL A 578 18.28 -2.79 3.06
N ALA A 579 19.44 -2.74 2.41
CA ALA A 579 19.76 -1.84 1.33
C ALA A 579 20.23 -2.59 0.08
N GLY A 580 19.75 -2.16 -1.09
CA GLY A 580 20.17 -2.73 -2.37
C GLY A 580 19.72 -4.17 -2.54
N GLY A 581 20.54 -4.97 -3.23
CA GLY A 581 20.29 -6.37 -3.53
C GLY A 581 19.75 -6.58 -4.94
N GLU A 582 19.48 -7.83 -5.29
CA GLU A 582 19.04 -8.23 -6.63
C GLU A 582 17.84 -9.18 -6.62
N PHE A 583 17.20 -9.26 -7.78
CA PHE A 583 16.10 -10.15 -8.08
C PHE A 583 16.18 -10.62 -9.54
N GLN A 584 15.84 -11.89 -9.75
CA GLN A 584 15.70 -12.47 -11.07
C GLN A 584 14.48 -13.37 -11.18
N ASN A 585 13.70 -13.19 -12.24
CA ASN A 585 12.71 -14.15 -12.73
C ASN A 585 12.66 -14.11 -14.27
N GLY A 586 11.73 -14.85 -14.89
CA GLY A 586 11.59 -14.88 -16.34
C GLY A 586 11.19 -13.56 -17.01
N GLN A 587 10.87 -12.52 -16.24
CA GLN A 587 10.41 -11.21 -16.73
C GLN A 587 11.34 -10.05 -16.34
N LEU A 588 12.15 -10.22 -15.30
CA LEU A 588 12.93 -9.15 -14.69
C LEU A 588 14.28 -9.67 -14.19
N MET A 589 15.34 -8.92 -14.49
CA MET A 589 16.68 -9.07 -13.92
C MET A 589 17.11 -7.70 -13.43
N ALA A 590 17.24 -7.50 -12.12
CA ALA A 590 17.43 -6.16 -11.57
C ALA A 590 18.29 -6.15 -10.30
N ALA A 591 19.12 -5.10 -10.18
CA ALA A 591 19.64 -4.62 -8.92
C ALA A 591 18.72 -3.50 -8.39
N PHE A 592 18.58 -3.39 -7.06
CA PHE A 592 17.67 -2.44 -6.43
C PHE A 592 18.42 -1.27 -5.81
N ARG A 593 17.71 -0.13 -5.73
CA ARG A 593 18.06 1.02 -4.90
C ARG A 593 17.28 1.07 -3.58
N ALA A 594 16.52 0.02 -3.28
CA ALA A 594 15.61 0.00 -2.13
C ALA A 594 16.41 0.12 -0.82
N LEU A 595 15.95 0.99 0.08
CA LEU A 595 16.35 1.01 1.48
C LEU A 595 15.07 0.85 2.31
N GLU A 596 15.01 -0.20 3.10
CA GLU A 596 13.84 -0.53 3.91
C GLU A 596 14.30 -0.87 5.33
N ALA A 597 13.54 -0.45 6.33
CA ALA A 597 13.81 -0.72 7.73
C ALA A 597 12.70 -1.59 8.33
N TYR A 598 13.08 -2.70 8.97
CA TYR A 598 12.21 -3.54 9.77
C TYR A 598 12.28 -3.10 11.24
N ASP A 599 11.13 -2.90 11.85
CA ASP A 599 10.96 -2.62 13.27
C ASP A 599 10.42 -3.88 13.97
N PRO A 600 11.28 -4.62 14.72
CA PRO A 600 10.84 -5.80 15.43
C PRO A 600 9.82 -5.54 16.54
N ALA A 601 9.80 -4.33 17.13
CA ALA A 601 8.90 -4.00 18.23
C ALA A 601 7.45 -3.89 17.75
N THR A 602 7.23 -3.31 16.57
CA THR A 602 5.90 -3.16 15.96
C THR A 602 5.61 -4.22 14.91
N ASN A 603 6.59 -5.07 14.57
CA ASN A 603 6.52 -6.04 13.49
C ASN A 603 6.06 -5.40 12.16
N SER A 604 6.69 -4.30 11.78
CA SER A 604 6.33 -3.52 10.60
C SER A 604 7.54 -3.04 9.82
N TRP A 605 7.31 -2.66 8.56
CA TRP A 605 8.34 -2.14 7.67
C TRP A 605 8.13 -0.66 7.36
N MET A 606 9.23 0.03 7.11
CA MET A 606 9.28 1.41 6.62
C MET A 606 10.13 1.46 5.35
N THR A 607 9.61 2.06 4.29
CA THR A 607 10.40 2.40 3.10
C THR A 607 11.09 3.73 3.32
N LEU A 608 12.40 3.78 3.09
CA LEU A 608 13.25 4.96 3.28
C LEU A 608 13.69 5.54 1.93
N PRO A 609 14.28 6.75 1.90
CA PRO A 609 14.85 7.32 0.69
C PRO A 609 15.80 6.32 0.02
N SER A 610 15.53 6.03 -1.26
CA SER A 610 16.31 5.05 -2.02
C SER A 610 17.78 5.44 -2.14
N MET A 611 18.66 4.44 -2.23
CA MET A 611 20.07 4.61 -2.56
C MET A 611 20.24 5.44 -3.85
N PRO A 612 21.32 6.22 -3.98
CA PRO A 612 21.59 6.98 -5.21
C PRO A 612 21.74 6.10 -6.45
N VAL A 613 22.33 4.91 -6.30
CA VAL A 613 22.60 3.96 -7.38
C VAL A 613 22.11 2.56 -6.97
N PRO A 614 21.38 1.82 -7.85
CA PRO A 614 21.00 0.44 -7.57
C PRO A 614 22.24 -0.45 -7.53
N ARG A 615 22.37 -1.32 -6.53
CA ARG A 615 23.58 -2.15 -6.35
C ARG A 615 23.25 -3.46 -5.66
N HIS A 616 23.92 -4.54 -6.05
CA HIS A 616 23.94 -5.82 -5.35
C HIS A 616 25.39 -6.24 -5.04
N GLY A 617 25.57 -7.26 -4.19
CA GLY A 617 26.91 -7.74 -3.81
C GLY A 617 27.76 -6.66 -3.12
N LEU A 618 27.11 -5.66 -2.53
CA LEU A 618 27.73 -4.49 -1.91
C LEU A 618 28.04 -4.73 -0.43
N ALA A 619 29.10 -4.10 0.06
CA ALA A 619 29.40 -4.10 1.48
C ALA A 619 28.57 -3.05 2.22
N GLY A 620 28.06 -3.40 3.39
CA GLY A 620 27.51 -2.39 4.30
C GLY A 620 27.60 -2.73 5.77
N ALA A 621 27.67 -1.68 6.58
CA ALA A 621 27.67 -1.76 8.04
C ALA A 621 27.26 -0.41 8.64
N VAL A 622 26.80 -0.44 9.89
CA VAL A 622 26.50 0.78 10.65
C VAL A 622 27.74 1.24 11.41
N VAL A 623 28.14 2.50 11.22
CA VAL A 623 29.21 3.16 11.98
C VAL A 623 28.67 4.48 12.51
N GLY A 624 28.66 4.65 13.84
CA GLY A 624 28.02 5.80 14.47
C GLY A 624 26.53 5.87 14.12
N ASN A 625 26.08 7.01 13.59
CA ASN A 625 24.72 7.25 13.14
C ASN A 625 24.53 7.06 11.62
N ARG A 626 25.37 6.26 10.96
CA ARG A 626 25.34 6.09 9.50
C ARG A 626 25.38 4.63 9.10
N LEU A 627 24.52 4.24 8.15
CA LEU A 627 24.66 3.01 7.37
C LEU A 627 25.54 3.28 6.16
N HIS A 628 26.78 2.78 6.17
CA HIS A 628 27.72 2.90 5.05
C HIS A 628 27.48 1.79 4.03
N LEU A 629 27.52 2.13 2.74
CA LEU A 629 27.33 1.21 1.61
C LEU A 629 28.40 1.45 0.54
N ALA A 630 29.32 0.51 0.38
CA ALA A 630 30.45 0.63 -0.55
C ALA A 630 30.40 -0.40 -1.67
N SER A 631 30.65 0.08 -2.88
CA SER A 631 30.81 -0.70 -4.11
C SER A 631 29.63 -1.63 -4.40
N GLY A 632 29.86 -2.77 -5.07
CA GLY A 632 28.82 -3.65 -5.64
C GLY A 632 28.54 -3.33 -7.12
N ASP A 633 27.92 -4.28 -7.82
CA ASP A 633 27.56 -4.15 -9.23
C ASP A 633 26.16 -3.53 -9.38
N VAL A 634 26.01 -2.63 -10.34
CA VAL A 634 24.75 -1.92 -10.64
C VAL A 634 23.75 -2.73 -11.45
N GLN A 635 24.13 -3.91 -11.91
CA GLN A 635 23.31 -4.90 -12.58
C GLN A 635 23.19 -6.16 -11.72
N SER A 636 22.22 -7.02 -12.00
CA SER A 636 22.13 -8.33 -11.36
C SER A 636 23.19 -9.27 -11.93
N ALA A 637 23.77 -10.14 -11.09
CA ALA A 637 24.83 -11.09 -11.47
C ALA A 637 24.41 -12.06 -12.61
N GLY A 638 23.11 -12.20 -12.88
CA GLY A 638 22.62 -13.02 -13.99
C GLY A 638 22.88 -12.44 -15.38
N ILE A 639 23.20 -11.14 -15.52
CA ILE A 639 23.38 -10.49 -16.83
C ILE A 639 24.79 -10.80 -17.37
N GLN A 640 24.88 -11.60 -18.43
CA GLN A 640 26.15 -11.98 -19.03
C GLN A 640 26.75 -10.84 -19.88
N GLY A 641 28.06 -10.60 -19.73
CA GLY A 641 28.84 -9.71 -20.62
C GLY A 641 28.85 -8.23 -20.23
N MET A 642 28.20 -7.85 -19.14
CA MET A 642 28.30 -6.51 -18.54
C MET A 642 28.67 -6.64 -17.07
N HIS A 643 29.80 -6.06 -16.68
CA HIS A 643 30.23 -5.93 -15.29
C HIS A 643 30.47 -4.44 -15.03
N LEU A 644 29.69 -3.87 -14.13
CA LEU A 644 29.67 -2.44 -13.84
C LEU A 644 29.80 -2.22 -12.33
N ASP A 645 30.89 -2.75 -11.77
CA ASP A 645 31.29 -2.54 -10.39
C ASP A 645 31.38 -1.03 -10.10
N SER A 646 30.63 -0.58 -9.09
CA SER A 646 30.59 0.82 -8.72
C SER A 646 31.74 1.16 -7.77
N GLU A 647 32.35 2.33 -7.94
CA GLU A 647 33.20 2.95 -6.91
C GLU A 647 32.38 3.67 -5.83
N SER A 648 31.05 3.66 -5.93
CA SER A 648 30.20 4.46 -5.04
C SER A 648 30.33 4.03 -3.59
N HIS A 649 30.65 5.00 -2.74
CA HIS A 649 30.52 4.90 -1.29
C HIS A 649 29.53 5.96 -0.82
N ASP A 650 28.34 5.50 -0.43
CA ASP A 650 27.27 6.34 0.08
C ASP A 650 26.98 5.92 1.53
N ALA A 651 26.61 6.89 2.37
CA ALA A 651 26.12 6.64 3.71
C ALA A 651 24.73 7.20 3.90
N PHE A 652 23.82 6.41 4.47
CA PHE A 652 22.53 6.90 4.94
C PHE A 652 22.69 7.37 6.38
N GLU A 653 22.58 8.68 6.61
CA GLU A 653 22.61 9.29 7.93
C GLU A 653 21.23 9.21 8.57
N PHE A 654 21.14 8.47 9.68
CA PHE A 654 19.88 8.31 10.41
C PHE A 654 19.45 9.65 11.03
N ALA A 655 18.15 9.91 11.02
CA ALA A 655 17.59 11.05 11.75
C ALA A 655 17.84 10.88 13.26
N GLN A 656 18.15 11.99 13.93
CA GLN A 656 18.33 12.02 15.39
C GLN A 656 17.00 12.02 16.13
#